data_AF-A0A8H7K5M1-F1
#
_entry.id   AF-A0A8H7K5M1-F1
#
_cell.length_a   1.000
_cell.length_b   1.000
_cell.length_c   1.000
_cell.angle_alpha   90.00
_cell.angle_beta   90.00
_cell.angle_gamma   90.00
#
_symmetry.space_group_name_H-M   'P 1'
#
loop_
_entity.id
_entity.type
_entity.pdbx_description
1 polymer ?
#
loop_
_entity_poly.entity_id
_entity_poly.type
_entity_poly.pdbx_seq_one_letter_code
_entity_poly.pdbx_strand_id
1 'polypeptide(L)'
;GNFNYLGHTQVSLEKLVRTLGGSTSNSVTSTTTHVVCTEFNYNRKVKKTDDAKSSGKPLLDPQWVIDAEGKASAPDEAPYSWADRANATQSDDRDSLDEPQDKQGTKTNAKIYGKAKAGGEVNGKSEAKDDEIEEGEGEGQQPKATTKAKGRLKTKAKAESEEGGEEKKTRVTKTNGKSEAKDDEIEEGKVVAEGQFIKKEGIEIPVDSHSPHFFGHKVYVDPDSGMIWDALLNQTNASNNNNKFYIIQVLYNPKKQNYKTWTRWGRVGEIGQSATLPEGTLENAIKSFERKFKDKSGLSWEKRSENPKLGKYAFVERSYDDDSDDDENDAHKDDSKKGMKEEKNSPQSSAMSSLNYDANKLPLGKLSKATIVRGFQQLKKLAALIDDPNLPGDKEQLSNTFYSLIPHKEIELLESLSSMKDAAEIMNIDRKTLGTVHPLDRLFQGLGLNEMITLDHSSDEFNSLKNYLCKSRGVTHKYDYKIEQIWRIERQGERNRCHLSKYAKIGSDRRLLWHGSRCTNFGGILSQGLRIAPPEAPVSGYMFGKGIYLADMSSKSAGYCCSNISNGHILLLLCEAELGNPMQILTQASYQAGETAKQNGMVSTWGQGNIGPSKWVDAGTVHESLKGIKMPGKAGPTNVQNASLLYNEYICYDVAQVRLRYLFRVRV
;
A
#
# COMPACT_ATOMS: atom_id res chain seq x y z
N GLY A 1 23.97 3.77 8.11
CA GLY A 1 23.73 3.34 6.72
C GLY A 1 22.48 2.49 6.70
N ASN A 2 22.28 1.63 5.68
CA ASN A 2 21.28 0.57 5.79
C ASN A 2 21.92 -0.61 6.56
N PHE A 3 21.55 -0.78 7.83
CA PHE A 3 22.13 -1.79 8.71
C PHE A 3 21.24 -3.04 8.87
N ASN A 4 20.14 -3.13 8.10
CA ASN A 4 19.09 -4.14 8.30
C ASN A 4 19.60 -5.59 8.15
N TYR A 5 20.70 -5.81 7.42
CA TYR A 5 21.36 -7.12 7.29
C TYR A 5 21.96 -7.65 8.61
N LEU A 6 22.16 -6.77 9.60
CA LEU A 6 22.58 -7.10 10.97
C LEU A 6 21.40 -7.13 11.95
N GLY A 7 20.15 -6.99 11.48
CA GLY A 7 18.97 -6.82 12.33
C GLY A 7 18.82 -5.44 12.99
N HIS A 8 19.76 -4.51 12.76
CA HIS A 8 19.73 -3.16 13.30
C HIS A 8 19.19 -2.12 12.30
N THR A 9 18.49 -1.11 12.81
CA THR A 9 18.23 0.14 12.09
C THR A 9 19.29 1.17 12.48
N GLN A 10 19.40 2.28 11.74
CA GLN A 10 20.21 3.44 12.15
C GLN A 10 19.88 3.85 13.60
N VAL A 11 18.60 3.89 13.97
CA VAL A 11 18.13 4.30 15.31
C VAL A 11 18.47 3.26 16.39
N SER A 12 18.33 1.96 16.11
CA SER A 12 18.68 0.94 17.13
C SER A 12 20.20 0.80 17.33
N LEU A 13 21.01 0.98 16.28
CA LEU A 13 22.46 1.02 16.41
C LEU A 13 22.93 2.28 17.17
N GLU A 14 22.35 3.45 16.89
CA GLU A 14 22.64 4.66 17.67
C GLU A 14 22.20 4.55 19.14
N LYS A 15 21.10 3.83 19.42
CA LYS A 15 20.70 3.50 20.78
C LYS A 15 21.74 2.59 21.46
N LEU A 16 22.25 1.57 20.76
CA LEU A 16 23.29 0.68 21.28
C LEU A 16 24.57 1.46 21.64
N VAL A 17 25.06 2.33 20.75
CA VAL A 17 26.21 3.22 21.05
C VAL A 17 25.99 4.02 22.34
N ARG A 18 24.77 4.54 22.58
CA ARG A 18 24.44 5.30 23.80
C ARG A 18 24.35 4.42 25.04
N THR A 19 23.84 3.18 24.92
CA THR A 19 23.87 2.19 26.02
C THR A 19 25.30 1.84 26.42
N LEU A 20 26.22 1.79 25.46
CA LEU A 20 27.66 1.57 25.65
C LEU A 20 28.44 2.83 26.10
N GLY A 21 27.75 3.89 26.51
CA GLY A 21 28.36 5.13 27.01
C GLY A 21 28.89 6.09 25.93
N GLY A 22 28.72 5.76 24.65
CA GLY A 22 29.10 6.61 23.52
C GLY A 22 28.06 7.69 23.18
N SER A 23 28.41 8.57 22.24
CA SER A 23 27.51 9.58 21.67
C SER A 23 27.55 9.54 20.14
N THR A 24 26.47 10.02 19.49
CA THR A 24 26.29 9.92 18.02
C THR A 24 26.13 11.31 17.40
N SER A 25 26.74 11.52 16.23
CA SER A 25 26.73 12.80 15.51
C SER A 25 26.22 12.65 14.07
N ASN A 26 25.46 13.65 13.63
CA ASN A 26 24.98 13.74 12.25
C ASN A 26 26.04 14.21 11.24
N SER A 27 27.24 14.60 11.68
CA SER A 27 28.38 15.01 10.83
C SER A 27 29.71 14.52 11.39
N VAL A 28 30.74 14.42 10.54
CA VAL A 28 32.12 14.20 11.00
C VAL A 28 32.66 15.53 11.52
N THR A 29 33.23 15.50 12.71
CA THR A 29 33.70 16.67 13.48
C THR A 29 35.05 16.37 14.12
N SER A 30 35.72 17.38 14.67
CA SER A 30 36.95 17.20 15.47
C SER A 30 36.76 16.19 16.62
N THR A 31 35.60 16.24 17.28
CA THR A 31 35.17 15.35 18.38
C THR A 31 34.71 13.95 17.94
N THR A 32 34.57 13.69 16.64
CA THR A 32 34.26 12.34 16.15
C THR A 32 35.47 11.43 16.40
N THR A 33 35.27 10.30 17.07
CA THR A 33 36.31 9.29 17.28
C THR A 33 36.39 8.32 16.10
N HIS A 34 35.30 7.59 15.85
CA HIS A 34 35.19 6.57 14.79
C HIS A 34 34.01 6.88 13.86
N VAL A 35 34.06 6.38 12.62
CA VAL A 35 32.93 6.43 11.68
C VAL A 35 32.53 5.02 11.29
N VAL A 36 31.41 4.58 11.86
CA VAL A 36 30.82 3.25 11.62
C VAL A 36 29.95 3.30 10.36
N CYS A 37 30.32 2.54 9.34
CA CYS A 37 29.65 2.54 8.04
C CYS A 37 29.57 1.14 7.42
N THR A 38 28.58 0.91 6.56
CA THR A 38 28.54 -0.30 5.74
C THR A 38 29.62 -0.28 4.67
N GLU A 39 30.04 -1.47 4.22
CA GLU A 39 30.95 -1.63 3.07
C GLU A 39 30.45 -0.84 1.84
N PHE A 40 29.15 -0.92 1.54
CA PHE A 40 28.50 -0.16 0.47
C PHE A 40 28.69 1.36 0.60
N ASN A 41 28.70 1.90 1.82
CA ASN A 41 28.96 3.33 2.05
C ASN A 41 30.45 3.67 1.91
N TYR A 42 31.33 2.80 2.42
CA TYR A 42 32.79 2.95 2.31
C TYR A 42 33.25 2.93 0.84
N ASN A 43 32.89 1.89 0.10
CA ASN A 43 33.25 1.71 -1.32
C ASN A 43 32.65 2.81 -2.22
N ARG A 44 31.51 3.40 -1.85
CA ARG A 44 30.88 4.50 -2.59
C ARG A 44 31.50 5.88 -2.34
N LYS A 45 32.45 6.04 -1.42
CA LYS A 45 33.05 7.35 -1.07
C LYS A 45 31.98 8.41 -0.78
N VAL A 46 31.04 8.06 0.11
CA VAL A 46 29.98 9.00 0.51
C VAL A 46 30.59 10.12 1.36
N LYS A 47 30.04 11.34 1.33
CA LYS A 47 30.65 12.51 1.99
C LYS A 47 31.19 12.21 3.40
N LYS A 48 30.42 11.54 4.27
CA LYS A 48 30.88 11.19 5.63
C LYS A 48 32.08 10.25 5.70
N THR A 49 32.26 9.33 4.75
CA THR A 49 33.44 8.45 4.73
C THR A 49 34.66 9.16 4.15
N ASP A 50 34.46 10.11 3.23
CA ASP A 50 35.52 10.95 2.68
C ASP A 50 35.96 12.04 3.67
N ASP A 51 35.02 12.67 4.38
CA ASP A 51 35.27 13.57 5.52
C ASP A 51 36.08 12.83 6.60
N ALA A 52 35.73 11.59 6.92
CA ALA A 52 36.43 10.74 7.89
C ALA A 52 37.86 10.40 7.43
N LYS A 53 38.01 9.93 6.19
CA LYS A 53 39.31 9.55 5.60
C LYS A 53 40.25 10.75 5.48
N SER A 54 39.73 11.92 5.12
CA SER A 54 40.48 13.18 5.07
C SER A 54 40.85 13.70 6.47
N SER A 55 40.10 13.31 7.49
CA SER A 55 40.32 13.69 8.90
C SER A 55 41.05 12.62 9.73
N GLY A 56 41.57 11.56 9.09
CA GLY A 56 42.29 10.47 9.76
C GLY A 56 41.45 9.67 10.76
N LYS A 57 40.13 9.60 10.61
CA LYS A 57 39.23 8.89 11.53
C LYS A 57 39.01 7.43 11.09
N PRO A 58 39.07 6.43 11.99
CA PRO A 58 38.82 5.03 11.65
C PRO A 58 37.45 4.81 10.99
N LEU A 59 37.43 3.94 9.98
CA LEU A 59 36.25 3.56 9.21
C LEU A 59 35.95 2.09 9.46
N LEU A 60 34.93 1.83 10.29
CA LEU A 60 34.71 0.50 10.90
C LEU A 60 33.40 -0.15 10.44
N ASP A 61 33.42 -1.48 10.40
CA ASP A 61 32.26 -2.36 10.24
C ASP A 61 31.28 -2.18 11.42
N PRO A 62 29.96 -2.06 11.19
CA PRO A 62 28.98 -1.95 12.28
C PRO A 62 28.96 -3.14 13.24
N GLN A 63 29.50 -4.30 12.83
CA GLN A 63 29.70 -5.43 13.72
C GLN A 63 30.61 -5.09 14.92
N TRP A 64 31.52 -4.12 14.82
CA TRP A 64 32.34 -3.65 15.96
C TRP A 64 31.50 -3.10 17.13
N VAL A 65 30.39 -2.41 16.81
CA VAL A 65 29.46 -1.86 17.81
C VAL A 65 28.58 -2.95 18.41
N ILE A 66 28.20 -3.95 17.61
CA ILE A 66 27.40 -5.10 18.05
C ILE A 66 28.24 -6.00 18.95
N ASP A 67 29.48 -6.30 18.55
CA ASP A 67 30.42 -7.11 19.31
C ASP A 67 30.94 -6.41 20.57
N ALA A 68 30.65 -5.12 20.77
CA ALA A 68 30.87 -4.42 22.05
C ALA A 68 29.75 -4.69 23.08
N GLU A 69 28.58 -5.20 22.67
CA GLU A 69 27.48 -5.48 23.58
C GLU A 69 27.87 -6.57 24.61
N GLY A 70 27.62 -6.29 25.89
CA GLY A 70 27.98 -7.18 27.00
C GLY A 70 29.47 -7.23 27.38
N LYS A 71 30.35 -6.48 26.71
CA LYS A 71 31.79 -6.38 27.06
C LYS A 71 32.07 -5.17 27.96
N ALA A 72 33.14 -5.27 28.77
CA ALA A 72 33.59 -4.20 29.66
C ALA A 72 34.45 -3.12 28.96
N SER A 73 34.86 -3.38 27.71
CA SER A 73 35.62 -2.48 26.85
C SER A 73 35.27 -2.76 25.38
N ALA A 74 35.55 -1.81 24.49
CA ALA A 74 35.38 -2.02 23.05
C ALA A 74 36.28 -3.18 22.53
N PRO A 75 35.86 -3.89 21.47
CA PRO A 75 36.74 -4.80 20.73
C PRO A 75 37.92 -4.06 20.09
N ASP A 76 38.98 -4.79 19.75
CA ASP A 76 40.02 -4.30 18.84
C ASP A 76 39.41 -3.84 17.51
N GLU A 77 39.90 -2.74 16.95
CA GLU A 77 39.36 -2.10 15.75
C GLU A 77 39.88 -2.76 14.46
N ALA A 78 41.10 -3.29 14.47
CA ALA A 78 41.78 -3.81 13.28
C ALA A 78 40.95 -4.84 12.47
N PRO A 79 40.35 -5.91 13.06
CA PRO A 79 39.54 -6.87 12.30
C PRO A 79 38.22 -6.30 11.74
N TYR A 80 37.82 -5.09 12.16
CA TYR A 80 36.62 -4.39 11.68
C TYR A 80 36.95 -3.21 10.75
N SER A 81 38.23 -2.91 10.54
CA SER A 81 38.68 -1.80 9.69
C SER A 81 38.44 -2.07 8.20
N TRP A 82 37.66 -1.19 7.56
CA TRP A 82 37.47 -1.23 6.10
C TRP A 82 38.74 -0.85 5.32
N ALA A 83 39.69 -0.16 5.96
CA ALA A 83 40.99 0.15 5.35
C ALA A 83 41.86 -1.11 5.27
N ASP A 84 41.96 -1.85 6.37
CA ASP A 84 42.91 -2.97 6.47
C ASP A 84 42.40 -4.21 5.74
N ARG A 85 41.08 -4.47 5.76
CA ARG A 85 40.45 -5.48 4.90
C ARG A 85 40.66 -5.22 3.40
N ALA A 86 40.68 -3.96 2.99
CA ALA A 86 40.91 -3.55 1.59
C ALA A 86 42.39 -3.61 1.16
N ASN A 87 43.31 -3.62 2.13
CA ASN A 87 44.75 -3.84 1.90
C ASN A 87 45.07 -5.35 1.85
N ALA A 88 44.47 -6.14 2.76
CA ALA A 88 44.64 -7.60 2.80
C ALA A 88 44.10 -8.33 1.54
N THR A 89 43.23 -7.69 0.76
CA THR A 89 42.72 -8.22 -0.51
C THR A 89 43.60 -7.84 -1.73
N GLN A 90 44.81 -7.30 -1.51
CA GLN A 90 45.75 -6.92 -2.57
C GLN A 90 47.14 -7.57 -2.45
N SER A 91 47.38 -8.44 -1.46
CA SER A 91 48.70 -9.06 -1.22
C SER A 91 48.94 -10.40 -1.93
N ASP A 92 47.88 -11.13 -2.26
CA ASP A 92 47.98 -12.58 -2.51
C ASP A 92 47.82 -12.92 -4.01
N ASP A 93 48.94 -13.08 -4.71
CA ASP A 93 49.02 -13.63 -6.06
C ASP A 93 50.07 -14.77 -6.12
N ARG A 94 49.59 -16.02 -6.14
CA ARG A 94 50.34 -17.30 -6.22
C ARG A 94 51.27 -17.58 -5.02
N ASP A 95 51.21 -18.75 -4.37
CA ASP A 95 51.30 -20.08 -4.99
C ASP A 95 50.91 -21.22 -4.02
N SER A 96 50.95 -22.47 -4.51
CA SER A 96 50.97 -23.75 -3.75
C SER A 96 49.68 -24.28 -3.07
N LEU A 97 49.63 -25.61 -2.89
CA LEU A 97 48.58 -26.36 -2.18
C LEU A 97 49.09 -26.80 -0.80
N ASP A 98 48.18 -27.01 0.16
CA ASP A 98 48.10 -28.27 0.92
C ASP A 98 46.84 -28.35 1.81
N GLU A 99 46.34 -29.58 2.05
CA GLU A 99 45.44 -29.87 3.17
C GLU A 99 46.23 -30.02 4.48
N PRO A 100 45.59 -29.81 5.65
CA PRO A 100 45.77 -30.84 6.68
C PRO A 100 44.50 -31.20 7.46
N GLN A 101 44.58 -32.37 8.10
CA GLN A 101 43.46 -33.13 8.67
C GLN A 101 43.11 -32.76 10.13
N ASP A 102 41.84 -33.03 10.44
CA ASP A 102 41.21 -33.38 11.73
C ASP A 102 42.12 -33.63 12.96
N LYS A 103 41.76 -33.01 14.11
CA LYS A 103 42.12 -33.49 15.45
C LYS A 103 41.18 -32.99 16.56
N GLN A 104 41.10 -33.77 17.63
CA GLN A 104 39.95 -33.82 18.54
C GLN A 104 40.03 -32.89 19.78
N GLY A 105 39.10 -31.94 19.85
CA GLY A 105 38.18 -31.63 20.99
C GLY A 105 38.66 -31.41 22.44
N THR A 106 37.97 -30.50 23.14
CA THR A 106 37.52 -30.75 24.54
C THR A 106 36.32 -29.89 25.00
N LYS A 107 35.55 -30.48 25.92
CA LYS A 107 34.33 -30.04 26.64
C LYS A 107 34.56 -28.82 27.56
N THR A 108 33.59 -28.03 28.09
CA THR A 108 32.12 -27.74 27.91
C THR A 108 31.88 -26.33 28.59
N ASN A 109 30.79 -25.83 29.25
CA ASN A 109 29.51 -26.36 29.75
C ASN A 109 28.50 -25.23 30.17
N ALA A 110 27.33 -25.11 29.53
CA ALA A 110 26.21 -24.26 29.98
C ALA A 110 24.86 -24.74 29.35
N LYS A 111 24.20 -25.77 29.90
CA LYS A 111 23.09 -25.66 30.86
C LYS A 111 21.98 -24.63 30.53
N ILE A 112 20.92 -25.11 29.89
CA ILE A 112 19.57 -24.52 29.97
C ILE A 112 18.77 -25.29 31.04
N TYR A 113 18.00 -24.58 31.88
CA TYR A 113 17.04 -25.20 32.79
C TYR A 113 15.73 -25.53 32.08
N GLY A 114 15.16 -26.70 32.35
CA GLY A 114 13.82 -27.08 31.86
C GLY A 114 12.93 -27.65 32.97
N LYS A 115 11.61 -27.50 32.78
CA LYS A 115 10.53 -28.32 33.35
C LYS A 115 9.43 -28.38 32.28
N ALA A 116 9.20 -29.55 31.65
CA ALA A 116 8.37 -30.66 32.14
C ALA A 116 6.86 -30.33 32.03
N LYS A 117 6.13 -30.84 31.03
CA LYS A 117 5.68 -32.24 30.76
C LYS A 117 4.55 -32.75 31.69
N ALA A 118 3.39 -33.00 31.08
CA ALA A 118 2.49 -34.13 31.31
C ALA A 118 1.54 -34.24 30.07
N GLY A 119 1.10 -35.40 29.59
CA GLY A 119 1.47 -36.80 29.91
C GLY A 119 0.38 -37.79 29.45
N GLY A 120 0.76 -38.94 28.85
CA GLY A 120 -0.16 -39.95 28.25
C GLY A 120 -0.37 -39.73 26.74
N GLU A 121 -0.11 -40.65 25.80
CA GLU A 121 0.15 -42.12 25.81
C GLU A 121 -1.08 -42.96 26.25
N VAL A 122 -1.40 -44.14 25.67
CA VAL A 122 -0.52 -45.28 25.32
C VAL A 122 -1.00 -46.11 24.08
N ASN A 123 -0.06 -46.48 23.20
CA ASN A 123 0.14 -47.67 22.31
C ASN A 123 -1.00 -48.49 21.63
N GLY A 124 -0.66 -49.12 20.48
CA GLY A 124 -1.54 -50.08 19.76
C GLY A 124 -0.90 -51.27 18.99
N LYS A 125 0.25 -51.12 18.28
CA LYS A 125 0.86 -52.11 17.32
C LYS A 125 -0.01 -52.39 16.06
N SER A 126 0.47 -53.01 14.96
CA SER A 126 1.70 -53.80 14.71
C SER A 126 2.38 -53.58 13.35
N GLU A 127 3.64 -54.04 13.30
CA GLU A 127 4.47 -54.56 12.19
C GLU A 127 3.78 -55.01 10.87
N ALA A 128 4.46 -55.12 9.70
CA ALA A 128 5.70 -54.55 9.15
C ALA A 128 5.96 -55.14 7.73
N LYS A 129 6.56 -54.37 6.80
CA LYS A 129 7.61 -54.79 5.84
C LYS A 129 8.00 -53.68 4.86
N ASP A 130 9.23 -53.78 4.35
CA ASP A 130 9.98 -52.76 3.62
C ASP A 130 10.11 -53.09 2.12
N ASP A 131 11.23 -52.72 1.49
CA ASP A 131 11.63 -52.89 0.08
C ASP A 131 10.95 -51.86 -0.88
N GLU A 132 11.47 -50.65 -1.10
CA GLU A 132 12.70 -50.24 -1.84
C GLU A 132 12.51 -50.20 -3.40
N ILE A 133 12.70 -49.02 -4.05
CA ILE A 133 13.84 -48.62 -4.93
C ILE A 133 13.75 -49.26 -6.35
N GLU A 134 14.04 -48.60 -7.50
CA GLU A 134 14.80 -47.37 -7.81
C GLU A 134 14.17 -46.53 -8.96
N GLU A 135 14.90 -45.49 -9.40
CA GLU A 135 14.63 -44.60 -10.54
C GLU A 135 15.04 -45.23 -11.90
N GLY A 136 14.80 -44.52 -13.02
CA GLY A 136 15.32 -44.90 -14.33
C GLY A 136 14.91 -43.97 -15.48
N GLU A 137 15.79 -43.03 -15.86
CA GLU A 137 15.63 -42.21 -17.07
C GLU A 137 16.10 -42.96 -18.34
N GLY A 138 15.62 -42.55 -19.53
CA GLY A 138 16.14 -43.05 -20.80
C GLY A 138 15.44 -42.47 -22.05
N GLU A 139 16.19 -41.77 -22.90
CA GLU A 139 15.72 -41.30 -24.21
C GLU A 139 15.70 -42.43 -25.26
N GLY A 140 14.80 -42.34 -26.25
CA GLY A 140 14.71 -43.28 -27.38
C GLY A 140 14.21 -42.63 -28.67
N GLN A 141 14.80 -42.98 -29.81
CA GLN A 141 14.59 -42.29 -31.10
C GLN A 141 13.49 -42.92 -31.99
N GLN A 142 13.01 -42.16 -32.98
CA GLN A 142 12.01 -42.59 -33.98
C GLN A 142 12.50 -43.74 -34.88
N PRO A 143 11.59 -44.48 -35.56
CA PRO A 143 11.44 -44.20 -37.00
C PRO A 143 10.04 -44.40 -37.64
N LYS A 144 9.69 -43.46 -38.54
CA LYS A 144 9.02 -43.60 -39.87
C LYS A 144 7.84 -44.58 -40.11
N ALA A 145 6.74 -44.02 -40.62
CA ALA A 145 5.86 -44.64 -41.63
C ALA A 145 5.30 -43.57 -42.61
N THR A 146 4.77 -43.93 -43.80
CA THR A 146 4.58 -42.98 -44.93
C THR A 146 3.33 -43.18 -45.81
N THR A 147 2.68 -42.08 -46.26
CA THR A 147 1.87 -41.88 -47.52
C THR A 147 1.34 -40.42 -47.53
N LYS A 148 1.30 -39.55 -48.57
CA LYS A 148 0.83 -39.56 -49.99
C LYS A 148 -0.67 -39.93 -50.15
N ALA A 149 -1.58 -39.21 -50.85
CA ALA A 149 -1.66 -37.89 -51.51
C ALA A 149 -3.19 -37.56 -51.77
N LYS A 150 -3.79 -36.80 -52.72
CA LYS A 150 -3.42 -36.08 -53.98
C LYS A 150 -4.54 -35.12 -54.51
N GLY A 151 -4.47 -33.80 -54.32
CA GLY A 151 -5.29 -32.77 -55.02
C GLY A 151 -6.63 -32.35 -54.33
N ARG A 152 -7.22 -31.13 -54.42
CA ARG A 152 -7.06 -29.83 -55.16
C ARG A 152 -8.11 -29.55 -56.26
N LEU A 153 -8.62 -28.29 -56.29
CA LEU A 153 -9.40 -27.55 -57.34
C LEU A 153 -10.94 -27.45 -57.06
N LYS A 154 -11.70 -26.37 -57.41
CA LYS A 154 -11.42 -25.14 -58.22
C LYS A 154 -12.48 -24.01 -58.05
N THR A 155 -12.05 -22.72 -57.94
CA THR A 155 -12.69 -21.44 -58.45
C THR A 155 -14.18 -21.10 -58.11
N LYS A 156 -14.78 -19.88 -58.24
CA LYS A 156 -14.52 -18.44 -58.58
C LYS A 156 -15.75 -17.64 -57.99
N ALA A 157 -15.98 -16.32 -57.98
CA ALA A 157 -15.36 -14.99 -58.23
C ALA A 157 -16.21 -13.95 -57.43
N LYS A 158 -15.70 -12.85 -56.82
CA LYS A 158 -15.30 -11.49 -57.30
C LYS A 158 -16.39 -10.62 -57.96
N ALA A 159 -16.41 -9.34 -57.53
CA ALA A 159 -16.94 -8.09 -58.12
C ALA A 159 -18.23 -7.51 -57.47
N GLU A 160 -18.44 -6.18 -57.35
CA GLU A 160 -17.57 -4.99 -57.10
C GLU A 160 -18.44 -3.72 -56.91
N SER A 161 -17.83 -2.54 -56.60
CA SER A 161 -18.40 -1.16 -56.74
C SER A 161 -19.54 -0.74 -55.77
N GLU A 162 -19.78 0.54 -55.39
CA GLU A 162 -18.97 1.79 -55.44
C GLU A 162 -19.49 2.88 -54.45
N GLU A 163 -19.00 4.13 -54.57
CA GLU A 163 -19.03 5.29 -53.66
C GLU A 163 -20.39 6.05 -53.50
N GLY A 164 -20.48 7.04 -52.58
CA GLY A 164 -21.45 8.16 -52.73
C GLY A 164 -21.92 9.00 -51.51
N GLY A 165 -21.30 10.16 -51.27
CA GLY A 165 -21.95 11.49 -51.12
C GLY A 165 -22.98 11.86 -50.00
N GLU A 166 -22.48 12.53 -48.95
CA GLU A 166 -22.91 13.85 -48.38
C GLU A 166 -24.35 14.30 -47.94
N GLU A 167 -24.31 15.13 -46.86
CA GLU A 167 -25.14 16.32 -46.53
C GLU A 167 -26.63 16.26 -46.04
N LYS A 168 -26.75 16.51 -44.73
CA LYS A 168 -27.76 17.30 -43.97
C LYS A 168 -29.12 17.68 -44.61
N LYS A 169 -30.21 17.48 -43.83
CA LYS A 169 -31.26 18.51 -43.67
C LYS A 169 -31.98 18.45 -42.31
N THR A 170 -32.24 19.63 -41.75
CA THR A 170 -32.83 19.82 -40.41
C THR A 170 -34.36 19.83 -40.43
N ARG A 171 -35.01 19.24 -39.43
CA ARG A 171 -36.40 19.60 -39.05
C ARG A 171 -36.61 19.46 -37.54
N VAL A 172 -37.16 20.51 -36.92
CA VAL A 172 -37.51 20.54 -35.50
C VAL A 172 -39.00 20.25 -35.32
N THR A 173 -39.32 19.32 -34.41
CA THR A 173 -40.66 19.16 -33.82
C THR A 173 -40.51 18.73 -32.35
N LYS A 174 -41.08 19.51 -31.42
CA LYS A 174 -41.23 19.12 -30.01
C LYS A 174 -42.42 18.18 -29.86
N THR A 175 -42.34 17.17 -28.98
CA THR A 175 -43.07 17.10 -27.68
C THR A 175 -42.86 15.74 -26.99
N ASN A 176 -42.89 15.76 -25.65
CA ASN A 176 -43.24 14.68 -24.70
C ASN A 176 -42.64 13.28 -24.97
N GLY A 177 -41.78 12.73 -24.11
CA GLY A 177 -42.02 12.65 -22.67
C GLY A 177 -42.08 11.17 -22.22
N LYS A 178 -40.94 10.48 -22.29
CA LYS A 178 -40.67 9.24 -21.56
C LYS A 178 -39.16 9.09 -21.39
N SER A 179 -38.67 9.26 -20.17
CA SER A 179 -37.29 8.90 -19.80
C SER A 179 -37.32 7.46 -19.27
N GLU A 180 -37.29 6.51 -20.18
CA GLU A 180 -36.94 5.13 -19.81
C GLU A 180 -35.49 5.14 -19.32
N ALA A 181 -35.22 4.46 -18.20
CA ALA A 181 -33.86 4.34 -17.69
C ALA A 181 -33.07 3.51 -18.70
N LYS A 182 -32.01 4.09 -19.25
CA LYS A 182 -30.97 3.29 -19.89
C LYS A 182 -30.20 2.59 -18.78
N ASP A 183 -30.08 1.28 -18.88
CA ASP A 183 -28.95 0.60 -18.29
C ASP A 183 -27.70 1.08 -19.03
N ASP A 184 -26.81 1.79 -18.33
CA ASP A 184 -25.51 2.16 -18.86
C ASP A 184 -24.62 0.89 -18.90
N GLU A 185 -24.78 0.10 -19.96
CA GLU A 185 -23.74 -0.84 -20.38
C GLU A 185 -22.46 -0.04 -20.69
N ILE A 186 -21.57 0.01 -19.70
CA ILE A 186 -20.25 0.61 -19.82
C ILE A 186 -19.50 -0.14 -20.92
N GLU A 187 -19.26 0.51 -22.06
CA GLU A 187 -18.38 -0.03 -23.10
C GLU A 187 -17.05 -0.48 -22.48
N GLU A 188 -16.50 -1.63 -22.91
CA GLU A 188 -15.12 -2.00 -22.59
C GLU A 188 -14.12 -1.10 -23.35
N GLY A 189 -14.16 0.19 -23.05
CA GLY A 189 -13.21 1.19 -23.53
C GLY A 189 -11.79 0.74 -23.22
N LYS A 190 -10.89 0.89 -24.19
CA LYS A 190 -9.48 0.50 -24.04
C LYS A 190 -8.88 1.21 -22.83
N VAL A 191 -8.63 0.46 -21.76
CA VAL A 191 -7.81 0.91 -20.63
C VAL A 191 -6.38 1.06 -21.14
N VAL A 192 -6.06 2.25 -21.64
CA VAL A 192 -4.70 2.61 -22.05
C VAL A 192 -3.80 2.48 -20.83
N ALA A 193 -2.64 1.86 -21.01
CA ALA A 193 -1.62 1.79 -19.98
C ALA A 193 -0.91 3.15 -19.86
N GLU A 194 -1.62 4.14 -19.30
CA GLU A 194 -1.15 5.51 -19.11
C GLU A 194 0.05 5.61 -18.18
N GLY A 195 0.14 4.78 -17.15
CA GLY A 195 1.28 4.74 -16.22
C GLY A 195 2.56 4.21 -16.87
N GLN A 196 2.46 3.68 -18.10
CA GLN A 196 3.59 3.27 -18.91
C GLN A 196 4.16 4.41 -19.79
N PHE A 197 3.61 5.62 -19.71
CA PHE A 197 4.13 6.81 -20.40
C PHE A 197 4.52 7.87 -19.37
N ILE A 198 5.68 8.51 -19.54
CA ILE A 198 6.06 9.65 -18.70
C ILE A 198 5.17 10.85 -19.02
N LYS A 199 4.46 11.37 -18.02
CA LYS A 199 3.58 12.55 -18.21
C LYS A 199 4.30 13.89 -18.01
N LYS A 200 5.51 13.93 -17.42
CA LYS A 200 6.26 15.17 -17.12
C LYS A 200 7.77 15.04 -17.33
N GLU A 201 8.41 16.08 -17.85
CA GLU A 201 9.88 16.11 -18.01
C GLU A 201 10.62 15.98 -16.67
N GLY A 202 11.79 15.32 -16.69
CA GLY A 202 12.68 15.21 -15.52
C GLY A 202 12.42 14.02 -14.58
N ILE A 203 11.43 13.17 -14.87
CA ILE A 203 11.20 11.90 -14.16
C ILE A 203 12.26 10.86 -14.59
N GLU A 204 13.05 10.34 -13.63
CA GLU A 204 13.98 9.23 -13.88
C GLU A 204 13.39 7.89 -13.42
N ILE A 205 13.18 6.98 -14.38
CA ILE A 205 12.70 5.62 -14.11
C ILE A 205 13.83 4.79 -13.47
N PRO A 206 13.62 4.20 -12.28
CA PRO A 206 14.68 3.50 -11.56
C PRO A 206 15.05 2.17 -12.23
N VAL A 207 16.35 1.96 -12.44
CA VAL A 207 16.90 0.62 -12.73
C VAL A 207 16.67 -0.28 -11.51
N ASP A 208 16.35 -1.56 -11.72
CA ASP A 208 16.20 -2.52 -10.62
C ASP A 208 17.48 -2.62 -9.77
N SER A 209 17.35 -2.56 -8.44
CA SER A 209 18.47 -2.55 -7.49
C SER A 209 19.34 -3.81 -7.49
N HIS A 210 18.86 -4.90 -8.08
CA HIS A 210 19.59 -6.17 -8.22
C HIS A 210 20.21 -6.32 -9.62
N SER A 211 20.07 -5.31 -10.48
CA SER A 211 20.78 -5.28 -11.76
C SER A 211 22.25 -4.93 -11.53
N PRO A 212 23.23 -5.67 -12.10
CA PRO A 212 24.63 -5.25 -12.09
C PRO A 212 24.87 -3.95 -12.88
N HIS A 213 23.85 -3.49 -13.62
CA HIS A 213 23.85 -2.24 -14.37
C HIS A 213 23.21 -1.06 -13.58
N PHE A 214 22.76 -1.29 -12.34
CA PHE A 214 22.08 -0.30 -11.49
C PHE A 214 22.84 1.04 -11.37
N PHE A 215 24.17 0.99 -11.33
CA PHE A 215 25.01 2.18 -11.44
C PHE A 215 25.45 2.42 -12.89
N GLY A 216 25.24 3.64 -13.38
CA GLY A 216 25.78 4.10 -14.67
C GLY A 216 24.96 3.72 -15.91
N HIS A 217 23.76 3.15 -15.74
CA HIS A 217 22.74 3.03 -16.78
C HIS A 217 21.46 3.76 -16.34
N LYS A 218 20.57 4.02 -17.30
CA LYS A 218 19.18 4.44 -17.05
C LYS A 218 18.23 3.46 -17.73
N VAL A 219 17.00 3.32 -17.24
CA VAL A 219 15.94 2.67 -18.02
C VAL A 219 15.66 3.54 -19.25
N TYR A 220 15.49 2.92 -20.42
CA TYR A 220 15.14 3.64 -21.64
C TYR A 220 13.69 4.13 -21.57
N VAL A 221 13.53 5.41 -21.86
CA VAL A 221 12.24 6.06 -22.12
C VAL A 221 12.32 6.57 -23.54
N ASP A 222 11.27 6.32 -24.30
CA ASP A 222 11.18 6.76 -25.68
C ASP A 222 10.97 8.29 -25.74
N PRO A 223 11.82 9.07 -26.44
CA PRO A 223 11.81 10.52 -26.37
C PRO A 223 10.64 11.15 -27.12
N ASP A 224 10.14 10.48 -28.18
CA ASP A 224 9.06 11.00 -29.03
C ASP A 224 7.66 10.68 -28.46
N SER A 225 7.52 9.52 -27.81
CA SER A 225 6.24 9.04 -27.27
C SER A 225 6.12 9.06 -25.74
N GLY A 226 7.22 9.26 -25.01
CA GLY A 226 7.27 9.12 -23.55
C GLY A 226 7.17 7.68 -23.04
N MET A 227 7.13 6.66 -23.92
CA MET A 227 6.96 5.24 -23.55
C MET A 227 8.12 4.74 -22.68
N ILE A 228 7.80 4.27 -21.48
CA ILE A 228 8.73 3.64 -20.55
C ILE A 228 8.97 2.19 -20.99
N TRP A 229 10.24 1.74 -21.05
CA TRP A 229 10.58 0.36 -21.39
C TRP A 229 11.00 -0.48 -20.17
N ASP A 230 10.09 -0.54 -19.18
CA ASP A 230 10.10 -1.43 -18.01
C ASP A 230 8.79 -2.21 -17.94
N ALA A 231 8.83 -3.53 -17.77
CA ALA A 231 7.66 -4.35 -17.52
C ALA A 231 7.85 -5.20 -16.26
N LEU A 232 6.99 -4.99 -15.26
CA LEU A 232 6.74 -5.95 -14.20
C LEU A 232 5.66 -6.93 -14.67
N LEU A 233 5.96 -8.22 -14.58
CA LEU A 233 5.04 -9.32 -14.81
C LEU A 233 4.89 -10.13 -13.52
N ASN A 234 3.68 -10.62 -13.25
CA ASN A 234 3.37 -11.48 -12.11
C ASN A 234 2.47 -12.65 -12.52
N GLN A 235 2.68 -13.82 -11.92
CA GLN A 235 1.93 -15.04 -12.18
C GLN A 235 1.61 -15.74 -10.86
N THR A 236 0.32 -15.83 -10.55
CA THR A 236 -0.21 -16.72 -9.51
C THR A 236 -1.03 -17.83 -10.14
N ASN A 237 -0.78 -19.08 -9.71
CA ASN A 237 -1.69 -20.20 -9.93
C ASN A 237 -1.73 -21.07 -8.67
N ALA A 238 -2.92 -21.20 -8.07
CA ALA A 238 -3.15 -21.89 -6.81
C ALA A 238 -2.85 -23.39 -6.91
N SER A 239 -3.46 -24.09 -7.88
CA SER A 239 -3.33 -25.55 -8.03
C SER A 239 -1.89 -26.02 -8.25
N ASN A 240 -0.99 -25.17 -8.78
CA ASN A 240 0.43 -25.48 -8.98
C ASN A 240 1.37 -24.75 -7.99
N ASN A 241 0.86 -24.13 -6.91
CA ASN A 241 1.63 -23.32 -5.93
C ASN A 241 2.63 -22.34 -6.59
N ASN A 242 2.20 -21.72 -7.69
CA ASN A 242 2.98 -20.71 -8.40
C ASN A 242 2.62 -19.33 -7.86
N ASN A 243 3.63 -18.56 -7.46
CA ASN A 243 3.55 -17.14 -7.14
C ASN A 243 4.89 -16.52 -7.53
N LYS A 244 4.98 -16.04 -8.78
CA LYS A 244 6.23 -15.78 -9.51
C LYS A 244 6.22 -14.41 -10.18
N PHE A 245 7.31 -13.66 -10.08
CA PHE A 245 7.51 -12.41 -10.81
C PHE A 245 8.50 -12.56 -11.96
N TYR A 246 8.40 -11.68 -12.96
CA TYR A 246 9.37 -11.49 -14.02
C TYR A 246 9.47 -10.00 -14.38
N ILE A 247 10.64 -9.38 -14.20
CA ILE A 247 10.94 -7.99 -14.56
C ILE A 247 11.73 -7.99 -15.88
N ILE A 248 11.44 -7.02 -16.74
CA ILE A 248 12.13 -6.77 -18.01
C ILE A 248 12.39 -5.27 -18.10
N GLN A 249 13.65 -4.83 -18.27
CA GLN A 249 14.01 -3.43 -18.48
C GLN A 249 14.90 -3.29 -19.72
N VAL A 250 14.62 -2.32 -20.60
CA VAL A 250 15.63 -1.84 -21.57
C VAL A 250 16.51 -0.82 -20.85
N LEU A 251 17.82 -1.03 -20.88
CA LEU A 251 18.81 -0.20 -20.19
C LEU A 251 19.72 0.49 -21.20
N TYR A 252 19.81 1.82 -21.10
CA TYR A 252 20.72 2.68 -21.85
C TYR A 252 21.97 3.00 -21.03
N ASN A 253 23.15 2.97 -21.66
CA ASN A 253 24.42 3.37 -21.06
C ASN A 253 24.87 4.75 -21.59
N PRO A 254 24.79 5.84 -20.80
CA PRO A 254 25.17 7.17 -21.27
C PRO A 254 26.66 7.33 -21.63
N LYS A 255 27.55 6.47 -21.11
CA LYS A 255 29.00 6.54 -21.38
C LYS A 255 29.41 5.82 -22.67
N LYS A 256 28.76 4.69 -22.98
CA LYS A 256 28.99 3.89 -24.19
C LYS A 256 28.01 4.23 -25.33
N GLN A 257 26.95 4.99 -25.04
CA GLN A 257 25.81 5.26 -25.93
C GLN A 257 25.14 4.00 -26.50
N ASN A 258 25.18 2.88 -25.77
CA ASN A 258 24.63 1.59 -26.19
C ASN A 258 23.47 1.11 -25.31
N TYR A 259 22.74 0.11 -25.80
CA TYR A 259 21.51 -0.39 -25.21
C TYR A 259 21.60 -1.90 -24.95
N LYS A 260 20.86 -2.39 -23.96
CA LYS A 260 20.69 -3.82 -23.68
C LYS A 260 19.34 -4.09 -23.03
N THR A 261 18.86 -5.32 -23.05
CA THR A 261 17.73 -5.74 -22.20
C THR A 261 18.27 -6.46 -20.97
N TRP A 262 17.73 -6.16 -19.80
CA TRP A 262 17.99 -6.90 -18.56
C TRP A 262 16.68 -7.53 -18.04
N THR A 263 16.78 -8.69 -17.39
CA THR A 263 15.63 -9.42 -16.85
C THR A 263 15.93 -10.04 -15.48
N ARG A 264 14.94 -10.10 -14.58
CA ARG A 264 15.02 -10.77 -13.26
C ARG A 264 13.73 -11.51 -12.93
N TRP A 265 13.80 -12.70 -12.34
CA TRP A 265 12.64 -13.55 -12.06
C TRP A 265 12.82 -14.45 -10.84
N GLY A 266 11.74 -14.75 -10.14
CA GLY A 266 11.78 -15.55 -8.92
C GLY A 266 10.38 -15.73 -8.29
N ARG A 267 10.32 -16.24 -7.05
CA ARG A 267 9.10 -16.20 -6.24
C ARG A 267 8.89 -14.79 -5.68
N VAL A 268 7.64 -14.36 -5.48
CA VAL A 268 7.32 -12.99 -5.06
C VAL A 268 7.86 -12.66 -3.66
N GLY A 269 8.73 -11.66 -3.60
CA GLY A 269 9.45 -11.23 -2.39
C GLY A 269 10.82 -11.89 -2.19
N GLU A 270 11.27 -12.75 -3.11
CA GLU A 270 12.65 -13.25 -3.17
C GLU A 270 13.48 -12.44 -4.19
N ILE A 271 14.81 -12.48 -4.07
CA ILE A 271 15.73 -11.80 -5.02
C ILE A 271 15.60 -12.42 -6.42
N GLY A 272 15.53 -13.74 -6.51
CA GLY A 272 15.44 -14.48 -7.77
C GLY A 272 16.74 -14.55 -8.57
N GLN A 273 16.64 -15.03 -9.80
CA GLN A 273 17.70 -15.09 -10.81
C GLN A 273 17.62 -13.89 -11.75
N SER A 274 18.72 -13.49 -12.40
CA SER A 274 18.70 -12.46 -13.44
C SER A 274 19.55 -12.83 -14.65
N ALA A 275 19.30 -12.16 -15.78
CA ALA A 275 20.12 -12.25 -16.99
C ALA A 275 20.23 -10.88 -17.67
N THR A 276 21.43 -10.60 -18.18
CA THR A 276 21.66 -9.51 -19.14
C THR A 276 21.63 -10.12 -20.54
N LEU A 277 20.79 -9.61 -21.43
CA LEU A 277 20.79 -9.95 -22.85
C LEU A 277 21.85 -9.11 -23.60
N PRO A 278 22.36 -9.56 -24.76
CA PRO A 278 23.52 -8.93 -25.41
C PRO A 278 23.39 -7.41 -25.64
N GLU A 279 24.50 -6.68 -25.47
CA GLU A 279 24.57 -5.25 -25.78
C GLU A 279 24.44 -5.01 -27.30
N GLY A 280 23.83 -3.90 -27.71
CA GLY A 280 23.66 -3.55 -29.12
C GLY A 280 22.96 -2.22 -29.36
N THR A 281 22.30 -2.11 -30.52
CA THR A 281 21.43 -0.99 -30.87
C THR A 281 20.15 -0.97 -30.02
N LEU A 282 19.51 0.20 -29.93
CA LEU A 282 18.19 0.35 -29.32
C LEU A 282 17.18 -0.66 -29.88
N GLU A 283 17.13 -0.79 -31.21
CA GLU A 283 16.24 -1.71 -31.92
C GLU A 283 16.44 -3.19 -31.49
N ASN A 284 17.68 -3.62 -31.28
CA ASN A 284 17.98 -4.98 -30.81
C ASN A 284 17.60 -5.21 -29.34
N ALA A 285 17.66 -4.17 -28.51
CA ALA A 285 17.20 -4.21 -27.12
C ALA A 285 15.67 -4.18 -27.02
N ILE A 286 14.98 -3.40 -27.85
CA ILE A 286 13.51 -3.39 -27.98
C ILE A 286 13.00 -4.76 -28.44
N LYS A 287 13.51 -5.29 -29.58
CA LYS A 287 13.14 -6.63 -30.07
C LYS A 287 13.38 -7.74 -29.04
N SER A 288 14.40 -7.57 -28.19
CA SER A 288 14.71 -8.53 -27.12
C SER A 288 13.78 -8.40 -25.91
N PHE A 289 13.36 -7.17 -25.56
CA PHE A 289 12.32 -6.90 -24.58
C PHE A 289 10.97 -7.48 -25.03
N GLU A 290 10.49 -7.13 -26.23
CA GLU A 290 9.21 -7.55 -26.78
C GLU A 290 9.10 -9.08 -26.88
N ARG A 291 10.17 -9.73 -27.35
CA ARG A 291 10.28 -11.19 -27.41
C ARG A 291 10.15 -11.85 -26.03
N LYS A 292 10.78 -11.27 -24.99
CA LYS A 292 10.66 -11.77 -23.61
C LYS A 292 9.28 -11.50 -23.02
N PHE A 293 8.72 -10.30 -23.25
CA PHE A 293 7.36 -9.95 -22.83
C PHE A 293 6.34 -10.91 -23.44
N LYS A 294 6.44 -11.19 -24.74
CA LYS A 294 5.54 -12.09 -25.49
C LYS A 294 5.70 -13.56 -25.12
N ASP A 295 6.91 -14.02 -24.81
CA ASP A 295 7.15 -15.34 -24.24
C ASP A 295 6.43 -15.52 -22.88
N LYS A 296 6.55 -14.54 -21.97
CA LYS A 296 6.03 -14.66 -20.60
C LYS A 296 4.54 -14.33 -20.45
N SER A 297 4.02 -13.32 -21.15
CA SER A 297 2.58 -12.96 -21.11
C SER A 297 1.73 -13.64 -22.18
N GLY A 298 2.33 -14.04 -23.31
CA GLY A 298 1.60 -14.45 -24.51
C GLY A 298 0.94 -13.29 -25.29
N LEU A 299 1.17 -12.04 -24.90
CA LEU A 299 0.66 -10.81 -25.53
C LEU A 299 1.81 -10.06 -26.24
N SER A 300 1.51 -9.19 -27.19
CA SER A 300 2.49 -8.23 -27.71
C SER A 300 2.51 -6.96 -26.85
N TRP A 301 3.53 -6.10 -26.97
CA TRP A 301 3.73 -4.99 -26.03
C TRP A 301 2.69 -3.87 -26.15
N GLU A 302 2.10 -3.72 -27.32
CA GLU A 302 0.96 -2.81 -27.60
C GLU A 302 -0.34 -3.35 -26.99
N LYS A 303 -0.40 -4.66 -26.74
CA LYS A 303 -1.53 -5.40 -26.13
C LYS A 303 -1.35 -5.66 -24.63
N ARG A 304 -0.37 -5.02 -23.97
CA ARG A 304 -0.06 -5.23 -22.54
C ARG A 304 -1.23 -5.02 -21.57
N SER A 305 -2.20 -4.16 -21.92
CA SER A 305 -3.41 -3.94 -21.13
C SER A 305 -4.46 -5.06 -21.25
N GLU A 306 -4.33 -6.00 -22.19
CA GLU A 306 -5.29 -7.09 -22.35
C GLU A 306 -5.26 -8.06 -21.15
N ASN A 307 -6.30 -8.88 -21.00
CA ASN A 307 -6.37 -9.83 -19.89
C ASN A 307 -5.34 -10.96 -20.05
N PRO A 308 -4.72 -11.42 -18.95
CA PRO A 308 -3.68 -12.43 -18.99
C PRO A 308 -4.21 -13.73 -19.58
N LYS A 309 -3.39 -14.39 -20.39
CA LYS A 309 -3.71 -15.71 -20.94
C LYS A 309 -3.55 -16.78 -19.86
N LEU A 310 -4.41 -17.80 -19.90
CA LEU A 310 -4.37 -18.93 -18.97
C LEU A 310 -2.95 -19.54 -18.92
N GLY A 311 -2.41 -19.72 -17.70
CA GLY A 311 -1.06 -20.25 -17.50
C GLY A 311 0.11 -19.33 -17.89
N LYS A 312 -0.15 -18.06 -18.26
CA LYS A 312 0.88 -17.04 -18.55
C LYS A 312 0.94 -15.99 -17.43
N TYR A 313 1.88 -15.05 -17.53
CA TYR A 313 2.02 -13.94 -16.59
C TYR A 313 1.08 -12.79 -16.95
N ALA A 314 0.49 -12.14 -15.95
CA ALA A 314 -0.14 -10.84 -16.09
C ALA A 314 0.91 -9.74 -16.12
N PHE A 315 0.65 -8.69 -16.89
CA PHE A 315 1.37 -7.42 -16.79
C PHE A 315 0.80 -6.61 -15.64
N VAL A 316 1.69 -6.11 -14.77
CA VAL A 316 1.38 -5.29 -13.61
C VAL A 316 1.92 -3.90 -13.87
N GLU A 317 1.03 -2.96 -14.18
CA GLU A 317 1.43 -1.59 -14.50
C GLU A 317 1.77 -0.84 -13.21
N ARG A 318 2.96 -0.23 -13.16
CA ARG A 318 3.38 0.64 -12.07
C ARG A 318 3.01 2.09 -12.32
N SER A 319 2.92 2.88 -11.27
CA SER A 319 2.85 4.34 -11.35
C SER A 319 4.26 4.92 -11.20
N TYR A 320 4.79 5.56 -12.25
CA TYR A 320 6.12 6.18 -12.24
C TYR A 320 6.10 7.72 -12.14
N ASP A 321 4.97 8.36 -12.44
CA ASP A 321 4.84 9.81 -12.30
C ASP A 321 5.00 10.26 -10.83
N ASP A 322 5.65 11.40 -10.64
CA ASP A 322 5.62 12.14 -9.37
C ASP A 322 4.20 12.70 -9.21
N ASP A 323 3.42 12.14 -8.28
CA ASP A 323 1.97 12.37 -8.18
C ASP A 323 1.65 13.86 -8.04
N SER A 324 1.19 14.46 -9.15
CA SER A 324 0.88 15.88 -9.25
C SER A 324 -0.21 16.10 -10.30
N ASP A 325 -1.39 16.44 -9.81
CA ASP A 325 -2.43 17.20 -10.52
C ASP A 325 -3.10 16.48 -11.71
N ASP A 326 -3.99 15.52 -11.40
CA ASP A 326 -5.12 15.12 -12.29
C ASP A 326 -6.31 16.12 -12.12
N ASP A 327 -6.04 17.40 -11.88
CA ASP A 327 -7.03 18.46 -11.64
C ASP A 327 -6.73 19.70 -12.51
N GLU A 328 -7.50 19.91 -13.58
CA GLU A 328 -7.49 21.17 -14.33
C GLU A 328 -8.21 22.26 -13.53
N ASN A 329 -7.47 23.22 -12.97
CA ASN A 329 -8.03 24.52 -12.56
C ASN A 329 -7.00 25.65 -12.73
N ASP A 330 -7.51 26.81 -13.15
CA ASP A 330 -6.69 27.86 -13.75
C ASP A 330 -6.11 28.87 -12.73
N ALA A 331 -5.19 29.69 -13.24
CA ALA A 331 -4.33 30.67 -12.59
C ALA A 331 -4.88 31.43 -11.37
N HIS A 332 -3.96 31.75 -10.44
CA HIS A 332 -3.61 33.15 -10.20
C HIS A 332 -2.13 33.30 -9.79
N LYS A 333 -1.49 34.41 -10.21
CA LYS A 333 -0.17 34.86 -9.74
C LYS A 333 -0.35 36.00 -8.74
N ASP A 334 0.50 36.03 -7.70
CA ASP A 334 0.99 37.27 -7.11
C ASP A 334 2.43 37.06 -6.58
N ASP A 335 3.21 38.13 -6.41
CA ASP A 335 4.67 38.10 -6.17
C ASP A 335 5.10 39.13 -5.11
N SER A 336 5.58 38.66 -3.96
CA SER A 336 6.33 39.50 -3.00
C SER A 336 7.24 38.69 -2.07
N LYS A 337 8.24 39.35 -1.47
CA LYS A 337 9.48 38.70 -0.97
C LYS A 337 9.68 38.74 0.54
N LYS A 338 10.20 37.62 1.06
CA LYS A 338 11.15 37.45 2.19
C LYS A 338 10.86 38.15 3.53
N GLY A 339 10.65 37.30 4.56
CA GLY A 339 11.05 37.58 5.94
C GLY A 339 11.68 36.30 6.55
N MET A 340 12.80 36.42 7.27
CA MET A 340 13.57 35.28 7.78
C MET A 340 13.52 35.24 9.32
N LYS A 341 12.96 34.17 9.91
CA LYS A 341 13.03 33.91 11.37
C LYS A 341 13.07 32.41 11.72
N GLU A 342 14.07 32.09 12.54
CA GLU A 342 14.15 31.11 13.63
C GLU A 342 13.25 29.85 13.60
N GLU A 343 13.88 28.68 13.62
CA GLU A 343 13.23 27.40 13.91
C GLU A 343 12.65 27.36 15.33
N LYS A 344 11.32 27.49 15.43
CA LYS A 344 10.55 26.92 16.54
C LYS A 344 9.74 25.76 15.99
N ASN A 345 9.84 24.59 16.62
CA ASN A 345 8.94 23.48 16.34
C ASN A 345 7.50 23.96 16.57
N SER A 346 6.71 23.96 15.50
CA SER A 346 5.29 24.26 15.56
C SER A 346 4.54 23.17 16.33
N PRO A 347 3.32 23.44 16.84
CA PRO A 347 2.43 22.36 17.29
C PRO A 347 2.08 21.36 16.17
N GLN A 348 2.21 21.78 14.90
CA GLN A 348 1.85 21.02 13.70
C GLN A 348 2.91 19.95 13.36
N SER A 349 4.20 20.28 13.50
CA SER A 349 5.29 19.32 13.27
C SER A 349 5.28 18.19 14.30
N SER A 350 4.93 18.50 15.55
CA SER A 350 4.71 17.52 16.61
C SER A 350 3.56 16.55 16.29
N ALA A 351 2.45 17.07 15.73
CA ALA A 351 1.33 16.24 15.30
C ALA A 351 1.75 15.25 14.20
N MET A 352 2.42 15.70 13.14
CA MET A 352 2.86 14.82 12.04
C MET A 352 3.87 13.77 12.50
N SER A 353 4.82 14.13 13.37
CA SER A 353 5.75 13.17 13.97
C SER A 353 5.05 12.08 14.81
N SER A 354 3.81 12.30 15.24
CA SER A 354 3.05 11.34 16.06
C SER A 354 2.30 10.28 15.24
N LEU A 355 2.09 10.50 13.94
CA LEU A 355 1.29 9.62 13.07
C LEU A 355 2.06 8.39 12.54
N ASN A 356 3.38 8.37 12.71
CA ASN A 356 4.25 7.18 12.54
C ASN A 356 4.08 6.44 11.20
N TYR A 357 4.11 7.20 10.11
CA TYR A 357 3.91 6.74 8.73
C TYR A 357 5.24 6.29 8.09
N ASP A 358 5.24 5.14 7.41
CA ASP A 358 6.40 4.58 6.68
C ASP A 358 5.97 4.04 5.31
N ALA A 359 6.38 4.71 4.24
CA ALA A 359 6.04 4.37 2.86
C ALA A 359 6.86 3.20 2.27
N ASN A 360 7.95 2.77 2.92
CA ASN A 360 8.98 1.92 2.30
C ASN A 360 8.63 0.42 2.28
N LYS A 361 7.34 0.07 2.43
CA LYS A 361 6.85 -1.31 2.63
C LYS A 361 6.29 -1.99 1.38
N LEU A 362 6.45 -1.40 0.19
CA LEU A 362 5.94 -1.97 -1.07
C LEU A 362 7.01 -2.85 -1.75
N PRO A 363 6.86 -4.19 -1.77
CA PRO A 363 7.90 -5.08 -2.31
C PRO A 363 8.04 -5.04 -3.84
N LEU A 364 7.04 -4.52 -4.58
CA LEU A 364 7.06 -4.50 -6.05
C LEU A 364 6.91 -3.09 -6.69
N GLY A 365 6.72 -2.05 -5.87
CA GLY A 365 6.56 -0.64 -6.28
C GLY A 365 5.12 -0.11 -6.14
N LYS A 366 4.88 1.14 -6.56
CA LYS A 366 3.51 1.70 -6.65
C LYS A 366 2.74 1.03 -7.79
N LEU A 367 1.58 0.42 -7.51
CA LEU A 367 0.63 -0.04 -8.54
C LEU A 367 -0.11 1.15 -9.18
N SER A 368 -0.49 1.04 -10.45
CA SER A 368 -1.31 2.06 -11.13
C SER A 368 -2.79 2.03 -10.72
N LYS A 369 -3.50 3.16 -10.92
CA LYS A 369 -4.98 3.23 -10.80
C LYS A 369 -5.66 2.12 -11.62
N ALA A 370 -5.23 1.93 -12.86
CA ALA A 370 -5.78 0.92 -13.77
C ALA A 370 -5.55 -0.51 -13.29
N THR A 371 -4.37 -0.84 -12.73
CA THR A 371 -4.10 -2.18 -12.17
C THR A 371 -5.03 -2.50 -11.01
N ILE A 372 -5.25 -1.53 -10.10
CA ILE A 372 -6.17 -1.68 -8.95
C ILE A 372 -7.62 -1.87 -9.43
N VAL A 373 -8.08 -1.06 -10.38
CA VAL A 373 -9.42 -1.19 -11.00
C VAL A 373 -9.61 -2.57 -11.65
N ARG A 374 -8.64 -3.04 -12.44
CA ARG A 374 -8.69 -4.38 -13.07
C ARG A 374 -8.72 -5.51 -12.03
N GLY A 375 -8.05 -5.33 -10.89
CA GLY A 375 -8.14 -6.23 -9.73
C GLY A 375 -9.55 -6.30 -9.14
N PHE A 376 -10.16 -5.14 -8.86
CA PHE A 376 -11.54 -5.07 -8.37
C PHE A 376 -12.55 -5.69 -9.35
N GLN A 377 -12.37 -5.49 -10.67
CA GLN A 377 -13.20 -6.13 -11.69
C GLN A 377 -13.15 -7.68 -11.61
N GLN A 378 -12.00 -8.28 -11.29
CA GLN A 378 -11.93 -9.74 -11.07
C GLN A 378 -12.67 -10.15 -9.80
N LEU A 379 -12.51 -9.40 -8.70
CA LEU A 379 -13.24 -9.66 -7.46
C LEU A 379 -14.76 -9.54 -7.64
N LYS A 380 -15.25 -8.57 -8.42
CA LYS A 380 -16.66 -8.40 -8.75
C LYS A 380 -17.21 -9.58 -9.56
N LYS A 381 -16.45 -10.07 -10.54
CA LYS A 381 -16.80 -11.29 -11.32
C LYS A 381 -16.77 -12.55 -10.45
N LEU A 382 -15.79 -12.68 -9.55
CA LEU A 382 -15.68 -13.81 -8.61
C LEU A 382 -16.81 -13.81 -7.57
N ALA A 383 -17.18 -12.65 -7.03
CA ALA A 383 -18.30 -12.49 -6.10
C ALA A 383 -19.62 -12.93 -6.74
N ALA A 384 -19.95 -12.40 -7.93
CA ALA A 384 -21.17 -12.80 -8.65
C ALA A 384 -21.24 -14.32 -8.90
N LEU A 385 -20.11 -14.95 -9.26
CA LEU A 385 -20.01 -16.40 -9.48
C LEU A 385 -20.08 -17.22 -8.16
N ILE A 386 -19.81 -16.60 -7.01
CA ILE A 386 -20.03 -17.20 -5.69
C ILE A 386 -21.51 -17.11 -5.31
N ASP A 387 -22.14 -15.97 -5.57
CA ASP A 387 -23.55 -15.69 -5.24
C ASP A 387 -24.52 -16.49 -6.15
N ASP A 388 -24.22 -16.63 -7.44
CA ASP A 388 -24.92 -17.54 -8.37
C ASP A 388 -23.96 -18.55 -9.03
N PRO A 389 -23.95 -19.82 -8.57
CA PRO A 389 -23.15 -20.90 -9.15
C PRO A 389 -23.51 -21.29 -10.60
N ASN A 390 -24.63 -20.81 -11.15
CA ASN A 390 -25.05 -21.10 -12.53
C ASN A 390 -24.41 -20.17 -13.56
N LEU A 391 -23.78 -19.07 -13.14
CA LEU A 391 -23.09 -18.15 -14.04
C LEU A 391 -21.88 -18.83 -14.71
N PRO A 392 -21.61 -18.55 -16.00
CA PRO A 392 -20.47 -19.12 -16.70
C PRO A 392 -19.15 -18.49 -16.22
N GLY A 393 -18.33 -19.27 -15.51
CA GLY A 393 -16.99 -18.85 -15.12
C GLY A 393 -16.24 -19.90 -14.29
N ASP A 394 -14.92 -19.72 -14.20
CA ASP A 394 -14.04 -20.55 -13.37
C ASP A 394 -13.55 -19.75 -12.16
N LYS A 395 -13.87 -20.24 -10.96
CA LYS A 395 -13.50 -19.64 -9.66
C LYS A 395 -11.99 -19.67 -9.41
N GLU A 396 -11.28 -20.72 -9.85
CA GLU A 396 -9.81 -20.77 -9.77
C GLU A 396 -9.20 -19.80 -10.79
N GLN A 397 -9.68 -19.77 -12.04
CA GLN A 397 -9.17 -18.84 -13.04
C GLN A 397 -9.33 -17.38 -12.62
N LEU A 398 -10.51 -16.99 -12.09
CA LEU A 398 -10.73 -15.62 -11.61
C LEU A 398 -9.85 -15.29 -10.40
N SER A 399 -9.70 -16.22 -9.44
CA SER A 399 -8.80 -16.05 -8.29
C SER A 399 -7.34 -15.92 -8.71
N ASN A 400 -6.87 -16.77 -9.61
CA ASN A 400 -5.52 -16.74 -10.17
C ASN A 400 -5.26 -15.44 -10.97
N THR A 401 -6.27 -14.95 -11.70
CA THR A 401 -6.19 -13.68 -12.44
C THR A 401 -6.08 -12.51 -11.48
N PHE A 402 -6.93 -12.48 -10.44
CA PHE A 402 -6.85 -11.48 -9.37
C PHE A 402 -5.48 -11.47 -8.69
N TYR A 403 -4.98 -12.62 -8.23
CA TYR A 403 -3.66 -12.74 -7.59
C TYR A 403 -2.46 -12.57 -8.54
N SER A 404 -2.69 -12.53 -9.86
CA SER A 404 -1.68 -12.17 -10.86
C SER A 404 -1.64 -10.67 -11.10
N LEU A 405 -2.79 -9.98 -11.09
CA LEU A 405 -2.87 -8.51 -11.19
C LEU A 405 -2.50 -7.81 -9.88
N ILE A 406 -2.90 -8.39 -8.74
CA ILE A 406 -2.71 -7.86 -7.39
C ILE A 406 -1.82 -8.84 -6.59
N PRO A 407 -0.53 -8.53 -6.38
CA PRO A 407 0.40 -9.44 -5.71
C PRO A 407 0.00 -9.79 -4.27
N HIS A 408 0.09 -11.06 -3.91
CA HIS A 408 -0.53 -11.58 -2.67
C HIS A 408 0.02 -10.97 -1.36
N LYS A 409 1.26 -10.45 -1.35
CA LYS A 409 1.85 -9.72 -0.20
C LYS A 409 1.34 -8.28 -0.05
N GLU A 410 0.55 -7.78 -0.99
CA GLU A 410 0.03 -6.40 -1.03
C GLU A 410 -1.49 -6.33 -0.78
N ILE A 411 -2.17 -7.48 -0.62
CA ILE A 411 -3.64 -7.57 -0.47
C ILE A 411 -4.12 -7.07 0.89
N GLU A 412 -3.42 -7.41 1.97
CA GLU A 412 -3.66 -6.78 3.29
C GLU A 412 -3.45 -5.26 3.26
N LEU A 413 -2.84 -4.73 2.21
CA LEU A 413 -2.40 -3.35 2.08
C LEU A 413 -3.28 -2.54 1.11
N LEU A 414 -4.30 -3.09 0.45
CA LEU A 414 -5.04 -2.41 -0.64
C LEU A 414 -5.71 -1.08 -0.25
N GLU A 415 -6.48 -1.04 0.84
CA GLU A 415 -7.06 0.22 1.35
C GLU A 415 -5.96 1.20 1.80
N SER A 416 -4.89 0.63 2.37
CA SER A 416 -3.70 1.37 2.78
C SER A 416 -2.87 1.84 1.59
N LEU A 417 -2.98 1.25 0.40
CA LEU A 417 -2.21 1.61 -0.80
C LEU A 417 -2.77 2.88 -1.43
N SER A 418 -4.11 2.97 -1.56
CA SER A 418 -4.75 4.23 -1.92
C SER A 418 -4.43 5.32 -0.89
N SER A 419 -4.53 4.99 0.40
CA SER A 419 -4.33 5.97 1.47
C SER A 419 -2.86 6.36 1.69
N MET A 420 -1.91 5.49 1.34
CA MET A 420 -0.47 5.80 1.26
C MET A 420 -0.13 6.58 0.00
N LYS A 421 -0.85 6.41 -1.11
CA LYS A 421 -0.74 7.30 -2.28
C LYS A 421 -1.22 8.70 -1.92
N ASP A 422 -2.41 8.84 -1.31
CA ASP A 422 -2.89 10.14 -0.82
C ASP A 422 -1.88 10.78 0.16
N ALA A 423 -1.33 9.99 1.09
CA ALA A 423 -0.31 10.44 2.03
C ALA A 423 1.07 10.72 1.40
N ALA A 424 1.34 10.23 0.19
CA ALA A 424 2.54 10.53 -0.58
C ALA A 424 2.38 11.82 -1.42
N GLU A 425 1.19 12.04 -1.99
CA GLU A 425 0.79 13.29 -2.65
C GLU A 425 0.99 14.49 -1.71
N ILE A 426 0.52 14.33 -0.46
CA ILE A 426 0.76 15.27 0.67
C ILE A 426 2.24 15.63 0.87
N MET A 427 3.19 14.72 0.57
CA MET A 427 4.62 14.95 0.83
C MET A 427 5.32 15.80 -0.25
N ASN A 428 4.72 15.91 -1.44
CA ASN A 428 5.35 16.54 -2.61
C ASN A 428 5.09 18.05 -2.73
N ILE A 429 4.46 18.68 -1.72
CA ILE A 429 4.03 20.08 -1.79
C ILE A 429 5.18 21.08 -1.99
N ASP A 430 5.00 21.81 -3.09
CA ASP A 430 5.78 22.88 -3.72
C ASP A 430 7.30 22.88 -3.47
N ARG A 431 8.04 22.38 -4.47
CA ARG A 431 9.50 22.43 -4.56
C ARG A 431 10.06 23.86 -4.54
N LYS A 432 9.27 24.90 -4.81
CA LYS A 432 9.69 26.31 -4.70
C LYS A 432 9.92 26.76 -3.24
N THR A 433 9.35 26.05 -2.26
CA THR A 433 9.45 26.37 -0.82
C THR A 433 10.62 25.69 -0.09
N LEU A 434 11.49 24.99 -0.82
CA LEU A 434 12.46 24.01 -0.28
C LEU A 434 13.44 24.51 0.79
N GLY A 435 13.57 25.83 0.99
CA GLY A 435 14.51 26.45 1.93
C GLY A 435 13.89 27.25 3.08
N THR A 436 12.55 27.26 3.25
CA THR A 436 11.89 28.16 4.22
C THR A 436 10.85 27.50 5.15
N VAL A 437 10.49 26.24 4.94
CA VAL A 437 9.48 25.54 5.76
C VAL A 437 9.99 24.14 6.13
N HIS A 438 9.92 23.80 7.42
CA HIS A 438 10.38 22.50 7.93
C HIS A 438 9.55 21.35 7.30
N PRO A 439 10.16 20.20 6.93
CA PRO A 439 9.49 19.18 6.13
C PRO A 439 8.14 18.70 6.71
N LEU A 440 8.06 18.49 8.03
CA LEU A 440 6.81 18.05 8.69
C LEU A 440 5.68 19.10 8.61
N ASP A 441 6.00 20.38 8.53
CA ASP A 441 4.97 21.43 8.37
C ASP A 441 4.41 21.46 6.94
N ARG A 442 5.21 21.11 5.94
CA ARG A 442 4.72 20.88 4.56
C ARG A 442 3.83 19.62 4.48
N LEU A 443 4.22 18.54 5.16
CA LEU A 443 3.35 17.36 5.29
C LEU A 443 2.02 17.72 5.99
N PHE A 444 2.05 18.58 7.00
CA PHE A 444 0.85 19.03 7.69
C PHE A 444 -0.04 19.89 6.77
N GLN A 445 0.55 20.82 6.02
CA GLN A 445 -0.19 21.69 5.08
C GLN A 445 -0.97 20.87 4.03
N GLY A 446 -0.39 19.76 3.53
CA GLY A 446 -1.08 18.88 2.57
C GLY A 446 -2.27 18.11 3.13
N LEU A 447 -2.43 18.01 4.45
CA LEU A 447 -3.66 17.46 5.03
C LEU A 447 -4.88 18.37 4.82
N GLY A 448 -4.72 19.60 4.30
CA GLY A 448 -5.85 20.49 3.98
C GLY A 448 -6.71 20.80 5.20
N LEU A 449 -6.11 21.01 6.37
CA LEU A 449 -6.81 21.25 7.63
C LEU A 449 -6.89 22.76 7.95
N ASN A 450 -8.11 23.27 8.08
CA ASN A 450 -8.38 24.60 8.63
C ASN A 450 -8.10 24.63 10.15
N GLU A 451 -8.35 23.52 10.84
CA GLU A 451 -8.11 23.36 12.29
C GLU A 451 -7.48 21.98 12.57
N MET A 452 -6.45 21.96 13.42
CA MET A 452 -6.02 20.77 14.17
C MET A 452 -5.50 21.20 15.55
N ILE A 453 -6.42 21.59 16.44
CA ILE A 453 -6.09 22.10 17.77
C ILE A 453 -5.92 20.93 18.75
N THR A 454 -4.69 20.78 19.23
CA THR A 454 -4.30 19.93 20.37
C THR A 454 -5.09 20.36 21.61
N LEU A 455 -5.95 19.48 22.12
CA LEU A 455 -6.73 19.76 23.33
C LEU A 455 -5.89 19.57 24.61
N ASP A 456 -6.02 20.49 25.55
CA ASP A 456 -5.41 20.39 26.89
C ASP A 456 -6.06 19.24 27.69
N HIS A 457 -5.24 18.38 28.29
CA HIS A 457 -5.70 17.21 29.05
C HIS A 457 -6.49 17.56 30.33
N SER A 458 -6.38 18.81 30.80
CA SER A 458 -7.16 19.35 31.92
C SER A 458 -8.52 19.94 31.50
N SER A 459 -8.73 20.22 30.21
CA SER A 459 -9.96 20.89 29.72
C SER A 459 -11.23 20.05 29.86
N ASP A 460 -12.38 20.70 30.01
CA ASP A 460 -13.69 20.04 30.05
C ASP A 460 -14.04 19.36 28.73
N GLU A 461 -13.60 19.92 27.59
CA GLU A 461 -13.76 19.33 26.26
C GLU A 461 -13.01 17.98 26.17
N PHE A 462 -11.71 17.97 26.52
CA PHE A 462 -10.91 16.73 26.59
C PHE A 462 -11.49 15.72 27.58
N ASN A 463 -11.88 16.16 28.78
CA ASN A 463 -12.43 15.27 29.79
C ASN A 463 -13.80 14.70 29.39
N SER A 464 -14.63 15.46 28.67
CA SER A 464 -15.90 14.96 28.12
C SER A 464 -15.69 13.96 26.99
N LEU A 465 -14.75 14.23 26.08
CA LEU A 465 -14.35 13.33 25.00
C LEU A 465 -13.73 12.01 25.51
N LYS A 466 -12.88 12.09 26.53
CA LYS A 466 -12.34 10.94 27.29
C LYS A 466 -13.45 10.14 27.96
N ASN A 467 -14.41 10.82 28.60
CA ASN A 467 -15.57 10.16 29.20
C ASN A 467 -16.43 9.43 28.15
N TYR A 468 -16.63 10.02 26.97
CA TYR A 468 -17.34 9.37 25.85
C TYR A 468 -16.57 8.13 25.37
N LEU A 469 -15.27 8.23 25.07
CA LEU A 469 -14.43 7.10 24.62
C LEU A 469 -14.55 5.90 25.57
N CYS A 470 -14.42 6.13 26.88
CA CYS A 470 -14.47 5.06 27.88
C CYS A 470 -15.89 4.53 28.14
N LYS A 471 -16.93 5.38 28.16
CA LYS A 471 -18.32 4.97 28.47
C LYS A 471 -19.04 4.31 27.28
N SER A 472 -18.56 4.55 26.06
CA SER A 472 -19.01 3.87 24.84
C SER A 472 -18.21 2.59 24.52
N ARG A 473 -17.35 2.10 25.44
CA ARG A 473 -16.71 0.79 25.28
C ARG A 473 -17.75 -0.32 25.41
N GLY A 474 -18.05 -1.00 24.30
CA GLY A 474 -18.86 -2.21 24.27
C GLY A 474 -18.31 -3.29 25.20
N VAL A 475 -19.19 -3.87 26.02
CA VAL A 475 -18.84 -4.70 27.19
C VAL A 475 -18.08 -5.99 26.86
N THR A 476 -18.24 -6.54 25.65
CA THR A 476 -17.52 -7.74 25.19
C THR A 476 -16.09 -7.44 24.76
N HIS A 477 -15.73 -6.17 24.53
CA HIS A 477 -14.42 -5.78 23.99
C HIS A 477 -13.47 -5.34 25.12
N LYS A 478 -12.37 -6.09 25.30
CA LYS A 478 -11.38 -5.90 26.38
C LYS A 478 -10.29 -4.86 26.06
N TYR A 479 -10.67 -3.71 25.50
CA TYR A 479 -9.75 -2.57 25.35
C TYR A 479 -9.53 -1.87 26.70
N ASP A 480 -8.27 -1.56 27.00
CA ASP A 480 -7.89 -0.53 27.95
C ASP A 480 -7.39 0.69 27.16
N TYR A 481 -7.87 1.90 27.49
CA TYR A 481 -7.66 3.09 26.66
C TYR A 481 -6.70 4.08 27.32
N LYS A 482 -5.41 3.98 27.00
CA LYS A 482 -4.45 5.03 27.32
C LYS A 482 -4.51 6.11 26.24
N ILE A 483 -5.37 7.12 26.44
CA ILE A 483 -5.41 8.31 25.56
C ILE A 483 -4.06 9.03 25.66
N GLU A 484 -3.42 9.24 24.51
CA GLU A 484 -2.15 9.96 24.42
C GLU A 484 -2.34 11.41 23.96
N GLN A 485 -3.27 11.65 23.03
CA GLN A 485 -3.67 13.00 22.60
C GLN A 485 -5.09 12.99 22.00
N ILE A 486 -5.79 14.12 22.11
CA ILE A 486 -7.00 14.42 21.33
C ILE A 486 -6.78 15.75 20.59
N TRP A 487 -7.17 15.82 19.32
CA TRP A 487 -7.23 17.06 18.54
C TRP A 487 -8.67 17.33 18.11
N ARG A 488 -9.11 18.60 18.17
CA ARG A 488 -10.26 19.06 17.39
C ARG A 488 -9.80 19.38 15.97
N ILE A 489 -10.55 18.93 14.97
CA ILE A 489 -10.18 19.06 13.56
C ILE A 489 -11.31 19.66 12.72
N GLU A 490 -10.92 20.46 11.73
CA GLU A 490 -11.79 20.92 10.65
C GLU A 490 -11.04 20.83 9.32
N ARG A 491 -11.58 20.04 8.39
CA ARG A 491 -11.06 19.92 7.02
C ARG A 491 -11.51 21.09 6.14
N GLN A 492 -10.63 21.56 5.26
CA GLN A 492 -10.93 22.56 4.24
C GLN A 492 -12.11 22.10 3.37
N GLY A 493 -13.05 23.01 3.10
CA GLY A 493 -14.24 22.75 2.28
C GLY A 493 -15.31 21.84 2.90
N GLU A 494 -14.96 20.91 3.80
CA GLU A 494 -15.88 19.88 4.32
C GLU A 494 -17.12 20.47 5.03
N ARG A 495 -16.93 21.51 5.85
CA ARG A 495 -18.05 22.25 6.47
C ARG A 495 -19.01 22.81 5.43
N ASN A 496 -18.50 23.35 4.32
CA ASN A 496 -19.31 23.92 3.26
C ASN A 496 -20.01 22.82 2.44
N ARG A 497 -19.31 21.69 2.18
CA ARG A 497 -19.89 20.49 1.55
C ARG A 497 -21.14 20.02 2.30
N CYS A 498 -21.06 19.94 3.63
CA CYS A 498 -22.20 19.54 4.46
C CYS A 498 -23.32 20.59 4.46
N HIS A 499 -23.03 21.87 4.76
CA HIS A 499 -24.05 22.92 4.86
C HIS A 499 -24.76 23.26 3.53
N LEU A 500 -24.08 23.14 2.39
CA LEU A 500 -24.67 23.40 1.07
C LEU A 500 -25.44 22.19 0.52
N SER A 501 -25.28 21.01 1.12
CA SER A 501 -25.90 19.77 0.67
C SER A 501 -27.43 19.78 0.75
N LYS A 502 -28.04 18.79 0.10
CA LYS A 502 -29.45 18.44 0.26
C LYS A 502 -29.80 17.98 1.69
N TYR A 503 -28.82 17.49 2.46
CA TYR A 503 -29.03 16.92 3.80
C TYR A 503 -29.17 17.99 4.89
N ALA A 504 -28.46 19.12 4.77
CA ALA A 504 -28.60 20.25 5.70
C ALA A 504 -29.97 20.98 5.63
N LYS A 505 -30.88 20.53 4.74
CA LYS A 505 -32.20 21.11 4.49
C LYS A 505 -33.36 20.21 4.92
N ILE A 506 -33.09 19.01 5.41
CA ILE A 506 -34.11 18.06 5.89
C ILE A 506 -34.13 17.97 7.42
N GLY A 507 -35.24 17.53 8.01
CA GLY A 507 -35.26 17.14 9.41
C GLY A 507 -34.35 15.93 9.63
N SER A 508 -33.47 15.98 10.64
CA SER A 508 -32.44 14.95 10.81
C SER A 508 -32.12 14.60 12.27
N ASP A 509 -31.90 13.31 12.52
CA ASP A 509 -31.28 12.78 13.73
C ASP A 509 -29.74 12.89 13.62
N ARG A 510 -29.20 14.10 13.80
CA ARG A 510 -27.75 14.33 13.73
C ARG A 510 -27.04 13.67 14.92
N ARG A 511 -26.01 12.88 14.66
CA ARG A 511 -25.27 12.14 15.70
C ARG A 511 -23.76 12.35 15.60
N LEU A 512 -23.09 12.35 16.75
CA LEU A 512 -21.64 12.30 16.88
C LEU A 512 -21.27 10.82 17.12
N LEU A 513 -20.51 10.23 16.20
CA LEU A 513 -20.27 8.78 16.12
C LEU A 513 -18.81 8.46 15.82
N TRP A 514 -18.36 7.28 16.21
CA TRP A 514 -16.99 6.80 16.02
C TRP A 514 -16.76 6.21 14.63
N HIS A 515 -15.70 6.64 13.97
CA HIS A 515 -15.07 5.90 12.88
C HIS A 515 -13.66 5.44 13.31
N GLY A 516 -13.22 4.29 12.82
CA GLY A 516 -11.92 3.72 13.11
C GLY A 516 -11.37 3.05 11.86
N SER A 517 -10.08 3.23 11.64
CA SER A 517 -9.37 2.68 10.48
C SER A 517 -7.90 2.49 10.84
N ARG A 518 -7.12 1.83 9.99
CA ARG A 518 -5.69 1.62 10.21
C ARG A 518 -4.94 2.94 10.17
N CYS A 519 -3.89 3.10 10.98
CA CYS A 519 -3.17 4.37 11.11
C CYS A 519 -2.62 4.90 9.76
N THR A 520 -2.22 4.01 8.85
CA THR A 520 -1.79 4.34 7.48
C THR A 520 -2.89 4.98 6.62
N ASN A 521 -4.17 4.78 6.96
CA ASN A 521 -5.29 5.37 6.22
C ASN A 521 -5.51 6.85 6.53
N PHE A 522 -4.96 7.36 7.64
CA PHE A 522 -5.31 8.70 8.14
C PHE A 522 -4.76 9.86 7.32
N GLY A 523 -3.70 9.67 6.53
CA GLY A 523 -3.24 10.72 5.59
C GLY A 523 -4.31 11.04 4.54
N GLY A 524 -4.84 10.01 3.88
CA GLY A 524 -5.95 10.14 2.93
C GLY A 524 -7.27 10.58 3.57
N ILE A 525 -7.60 10.06 4.77
CA ILE A 525 -8.83 10.45 5.46
C ILE A 525 -8.79 11.92 5.93
N LEU A 526 -7.63 12.46 6.30
CA LEU A 526 -7.50 13.87 6.68
C LEU A 526 -7.44 14.80 5.45
N SER A 527 -6.72 14.44 4.38
CA SER A 527 -6.65 15.26 3.15
C SER A 527 -7.92 15.22 2.31
N GLN A 528 -8.49 14.06 2.04
CA GLN A 528 -9.63 13.88 1.11
C GLN A 528 -10.96 13.58 1.83
N GLY A 529 -10.91 12.90 2.98
CA GLY A 529 -12.08 12.59 3.81
C GLY A 529 -12.42 11.09 3.84
N LEU A 530 -13.54 10.76 4.50
CA LEU A 530 -14.12 9.42 4.42
C LEU A 530 -14.76 9.23 3.04
N ARG A 531 -14.19 8.34 2.23
CA ARG A 531 -14.65 7.97 0.89
C ARG A 531 -15.59 6.74 0.97
N ILE A 532 -16.49 6.61 0.00
CA ILE A 532 -17.30 5.40 -0.20
C ILE A 532 -16.54 4.47 -1.18
N ALA A 533 -16.66 3.15 -1.00
CA ALA A 533 -16.02 2.17 -1.87
C ALA A 533 -16.45 2.35 -3.35
N PRO A 534 -15.53 2.27 -4.32
CA PRO A 534 -15.80 2.62 -5.71
C PRO A 534 -16.70 1.59 -6.42
N PRO A 535 -17.36 1.92 -7.56
CA PRO A 535 -18.37 1.07 -8.21
C PRO A 535 -17.89 -0.34 -8.63
N GLU A 536 -16.59 -0.49 -8.87
CA GLU A 536 -15.94 -1.71 -9.37
C GLU A 536 -15.66 -2.71 -8.24
N ALA A 537 -15.51 -2.24 -7.00
CA ALA A 537 -15.36 -3.13 -5.84
C ALA A 537 -16.62 -4.00 -5.64
N PRO A 538 -16.50 -5.24 -5.15
CA PRO A 538 -17.67 -6.03 -4.75
C PRO A 538 -18.45 -5.37 -3.61
N VAL A 539 -19.73 -5.71 -3.46
CA VAL A 539 -20.54 -5.33 -2.29
C VAL A 539 -20.41 -6.35 -1.15
N SER A 540 -20.07 -7.60 -1.49
CA SER A 540 -19.81 -8.70 -0.57
C SER A 540 -18.69 -8.32 0.41
N GLY A 541 -19.02 -8.29 1.70
CA GLY A 541 -18.17 -7.76 2.78
C GLY A 541 -18.75 -6.53 3.50
N TYR A 542 -19.65 -5.78 2.86
CA TYR A 542 -20.33 -4.61 3.45
C TYR A 542 -21.75 -4.98 3.90
N MET A 543 -22.01 -5.09 5.22
CA MET A 543 -23.25 -5.63 5.77
C MET A 543 -24.53 -4.89 5.35
N PHE A 544 -24.43 -3.60 5.02
CA PHE A 544 -25.51 -2.70 4.63
C PHE A 544 -25.21 -1.95 3.32
N GLY A 545 -24.54 -2.63 2.39
CA GLY A 545 -24.12 -2.04 1.11
C GLY A 545 -22.96 -1.04 1.25
N LYS A 546 -22.54 -0.43 0.14
CA LYS A 546 -21.41 0.53 0.12
C LYS A 546 -21.83 1.85 0.77
N GLY A 547 -21.05 2.34 1.73
CA GLY A 547 -21.31 3.59 2.44
C GLY A 547 -20.21 3.91 3.46
N ILE A 548 -20.37 5.02 4.19
CA ILE A 548 -19.50 5.36 5.33
C ILE A 548 -20.08 4.73 6.59
N TYR A 549 -19.36 3.78 7.18
CA TYR A 549 -19.75 3.06 8.39
C TYR A 549 -19.27 3.78 9.64
N LEU A 550 -20.20 4.04 10.56
CA LEU A 550 -20.00 4.70 11.85
C LEU A 550 -20.63 3.86 12.98
N ALA A 551 -20.09 3.94 14.19
CA ALA A 551 -20.63 3.25 15.36
C ALA A 551 -20.82 4.20 16.55
N ASP A 552 -21.79 3.91 17.41
CA ASP A 552 -21.92 4.60 18.70
C ASP A 552 -20.94 4.05 19.76
N MET A 553 -20.49 2.80 19.63
CA MET A 553 -19.51 2.16 20.52
C MET A 553 -18.06 2.35 20.04
N SER A 554 -17.22 3.00 20.86
CA SER A 554 -15.80 3.27 20.57
C SER A 554 -15.01 2.01 20.27
N SER A 555 -15.25 0.93 21.02
CA SER A 555 -14.52 -0.33 20.85
C SER A 555 -14.95 -1.16 19.66
N LYS A 556 -16.07 -0.83 19.01
CA LYS A 556 -16.40 -1.42 17.71
C LYS A 556 -15.47 -0.82 16.65
N SER A 557 -15.42 0.50 16.57
CA SER A 557 -14.54 1.23 15.64
C SER A 557 -13.05 0.95 15.91
N ALA A 558 -12.63 0.78 17.17
CA ALA A 558 -11.25 0.40 17.51
C ALA A 558 -10.81 -0.96 16.92
N GLY A 559 -11.75 -1.88 16.62
CA GLY A 559 -11.45 -3.15 15.96
C GLY A 559 -10.85 -2.99 14.56
N TYR A 560 -11.25 -1.93 13.85
CA TYR A 560 -10.79 -1.63 12.48
C TYR A 560 -9.40 -0.94 12.45
N CYS A 561 -8.83 -0.61 13.61
CA CYS A 561 -7.56 0.10 13.69
C CYS A 561 -6.31 -0.79 13.59
N CYS A 562 -6.45 -2.11 13.78
CA CYS A 562 -5.35 -3.08 13.75
C CYS A 562 -4.14 -2.65 14.60
N SER A 563 -4.34 -2.45 15.91
CA SER A 563 -3.32 -1.92 16.83
C SER A 563 -2.00 -2.71 16.83
N ASN A 564 -2.06 -4.01 16.56
CA ASN A 564 -0.91 -4.92 16.47
C ASN A 564 0.13 -4.49 15.42
N ILE A 565 -0.30 -4.01 14.24
CA ILE A 565 0.62 -3.51 13.19
C ILE A 565 1.12 -2.08 13.46
N SER A 566 0.61 -1.43 14.51
CA SER A 566 0.91 -0.05 14.90
C SER A 566 1.52 0.05 16.33
N ASN A 567 2.13 -1.03 16.84
CA ASN A 567 2.77 -1.08 18.16
C ASN A 567 1.83 -0.69 19.33
N GLY A 568 0.55 -1.07 19.24
CA GLY A 568 -0.49 -0.74 20.21
C GLY A 568 -1.13 0.64 20.03
N HIS A 569 -0.59 1.52 19.17
CA HIS A 569 -1.20 2.81 18.89
C HIS A 569 -2.37 2.66 17.89
N ILE A 570 -3.46 3.38 18.12
CA ILE A 570 -4.62 3.48 17.22
C ILE A 570 -5.03 4.94 17.02
N LEU A 571 -5.67 5.20 15.89
CA LEU A 571 -6.31 6.47 15.58
C LEU A 571 -7.83 6.26 15.44
N LEU A 572 -8.60 7.10 16.14
CA LEU A 572 -10.07 7.08 16.12
C LEU A 572 -10.60 8.48 15.79
N LEU A 573 -11.66 8.53 14.98
CA LEU A 573 -12.37 9.76 14.63
C LEU A 573 -13.70 9.83 15.36
N LEU A 574 -14.10 11.04 15.74
CA LEU A 574 -15.51 11.39 15.92
C LEU A 574 -16.00 12.19 14.72
N CYS A 575 -17.10 11.71 14.15
CA CYS A 575 -17.75 12.25 12.96
C CYS A 575 -19.13 12.78 13.32
N GLU A 576 -19.43 14.01 12.91
CA GLU A 576 -20.79 14.55 12.81
C GLU A 576 -21.47 13.90 11.60
N ALA A 577 -22.61 13.25 11.82
CA ALA A 577 -23.33 12.47 10.82
C ALA A 577 -24.79 12.95 10.66
N GLU A 578 -25.15 13.27 9.42
CA GLU A 578 -26.45 13.81 8.99
C GLU A 578 -27.36 12.65 8.51
N LEU A 579 -27.98 11.95 9.46
CA LEU A 579 -28.66 10.66 9.23
C LEU A 579 -30.10 10.79 8.67
N GLY A 580 -30.64 12.00 8.55
CA GLY A 580 -32.06 12.24 8.28
C GLY A 580 -32.99 11.76 9.41
N ASN A 581 -34.31 11.90 9.21
CA ASN A 581 -35.34 11.44 10.14
C ASN A 581 -36.65 11.17 9.37
N PRO A 582 -37.11 9.91 9.25
CA PRO A 582 -36.52 8.69 9.80
C PRO A 582 -35.23 8.23 9.09
N MET A 583 -34.51 7.32 9.75
CA MET A 583 -33.47 6.47 9.16
C MET A 583 -34.09 5.13 8.75
N GLN A 584 -33.51 4.43 7.77
CA GLN A 584 -33.87 3.03 7.51
C GLN A 584 -33.40 2.16 8.67
N ILE A 585 -34.31 1.42 9.31
CA ILE A 585 -33.98 0.52 10.43
C ILE A 585 -33.92 -0.91 9.92
N LEU A 586 -32.80 -1.60 10.17
CA LEU A 586 -32.60 -3.01 9.83
C LEU A 586 -32.07 -3.80 11.02
N THR A 587 -32.61 -5.01 11.24
CA THR A 587 -32.13 -5.97 12.25
C THR A 587 -31.30 -7.10 11.63
N GLN A 588 -31.21 -7.14 10.30
CA GLN A 588 -30.53 -8.16 9.49
C GLN A 588 -29.72 -7.49 8.38
N ALA A 589 -28.69 -8.17 7.88
CA ALA A 589 -27.84 -7.67 6.79
C ALA A 589 -28.64 -7.45 5.50
N SER A 590 -28.27 -6.44 4.71
CA SER A 590 -28.83 -6.19 3.38
C SER A 590 -27.83 -5.46 2.49
N TYR A 591 -27.31 -6.15 1.49
CA TYR A 591 -26.37 -5.56 0.51
C TYR A 591 -27.01 -4.44 -0.33
N GLN A 592 -28.35 -4.34 -0.33
CA GLN A 592 -29.14 -3.32 -1.05
C GLN A 592 -29.71 -2.23 -0.10
N ALA A 593 -29.11 -2.05 1.09
CA ALA A 593 -29.67 -1.14 2.10
C ALA A 593 -29.62 0.35 1.67
N GLY A 594 -28.69 0.76 0.79
CA GLY A 594 -28.66 2.14 0.28
C GLY A 594 -29.75 2.42 -0.75
N GLU A 595 -29.97 1.46 -1.64
CA GLU A 595 -31.00 1.48 -2.69
C GLU A 595 -32.40 1.47 -2.06
N THR A 596 -32.64 0.58 -1.10
CA THR A 596 -33.91 0.49 -0.37
C THR A 596 -34.16 1.71 0.52
N ALA A 597 -33.14 2.27 1.17
CA ALA A 597 -33.30 3.53 1.91
C ALA A 597 -33.76 4.66 0.96
N LYS A 598 -33.05 4.83 -0.16
CA LYS A 598 -33.36 5.83 -1.19
C LYS A 598 -34.76 5.66 -1.79
N GLN A 599 -35.18 4.44 -2.08
CA GLN A 599 -36.53 4.13 -2.59
C GLN A 599 -37.64 4.54 -1.61
N ASN A 600 -37.39 4.39 -0.31
CA ASN A 600 -38.32 4.77 0.76
C ASN A 600 -38.12 6.21 1.27
N GLY A 601 -37.37 7.06 0.54
CA GLY A 601 -37.14 8.47 0.89
C GLY A 601 -36.20 8.72 2.08
N MET A 602 -35.52 7.68 2.57
CA MET A 602 -34.57 7.73 3.68
C MET A 602 -33.13 7.91 3.17
N VAL A 603 -32.25 8.48 4.00
CA VAL A 603 -30.89 8.90 3.59
C VAL A 603 -29.76 8.16 4.28
N SER A 604 -30.05 7.33 5.29
CA SER A 604 -29.07 6.51 5.98
C SER A 604 -29.72 5.22 6.49
N THR A 605 -28.90 4.22 6.80
CA THR A 605 -29.33 3.00 7.50
C THR A 605 -28.81 2.99 8.93
N TRP A 606 -29.66 2.54 9.87
CA TRP A 606 -29.30 2.13 11.22
C TRP A 606 -29.44 0.60 11.30
N GLY A 607 -28.31 -0.10 11.28
CA GLY A 607 -28.24 -1.51 11.66
C GLY A 607 -28.38 -1.61 13.18
N GLN A 608 -29.47 -2.19 13.67
CA GLN A 608 -29.75 -2.33 15.10
C GLN A 608 -29.03 -3.52 15.70
N GLY A 609 -28.23 -3.27 16.74
CA GLY A 609 -27.56 -4.30 17.52
C GLY A 609 -28.23 -4.58 18.87
N ASN A 610 -27.90 -5.73 19.45
CA ASN A 610 -28.37 -6.17 20.78
C ASN A 610 -27.89 -5.26 21.93
N ILE A 611 -26.78 -4.53 21.75
CA ILE A 611 -26.20 -3.60 22.72
C ILE A 611 -26.03 -2.22 22.06
N GLY A 612 -26.46 -1.17 22.77
CA GLY A 612 -26.40 0.20 22.28
C GLY A 612 -26.67 1.24 23.38
N PRO A 613 -26.78 2.53 23.02
CA PRO A 613 -26.95 3.62 23.97
C PRO A 613 -28.37 3.61 24.59
N SER A 614 -28.47 3.47 25.91
CA SER A 614 -29.76 3.52 26.61
C SER A 614 -30.30 4.95 26.80
N LYS A 615 -29.44 5.95 26.61
CA LYS A 615 -29.79 7.38 26.56
C LYS A 615 -28.86 8.09 25.59
N TRP A 616 -29.41 9.05 24.84
CA TRP A 616 -28.67 10.04 24.07
C TRP A 616 -28.61 11.37 24.84
N VAL A 617 -27.52 12.11 24.68
CA VAL A 617 -27.30 13.43 25.29
C VAL A 617 -26.80 14.43 24.23
N ASP A 618 -27.02 15.72 24.46
CA ASP A 618 -26.59 16.77 23.53
C ASP A 618 -25.06 16.94 23.57
N ALA A 619 -24.40 16.80 22.43
CA ALA A 619 -22.95 16.91 22.30
C ALA A 619 -22.45 18.36 22.44
N GLY A 620 -23.34 19.36 22.47
CA GLY A 620 -23.03 20.73 22.88
C GLY A 620 -22.41 20.82 24.28
N THR A 621 -22.60 19.82 25.15
CA THR A 621 -21.89 19.72 26.44
C THR A 621 -20.39 19.41 26.31
N VAL A 622 -19.91 19.03 25.12
CA VAL A 622 -18.48 18.88 24.80
C VAL A 622 -17.93 20.20 24.27
N HIS A 623 -18.62 20.82 23.31
CA HIS A 623 -18.25 22.10 22.71
C HIS A 623 -19.48 22.71 21.99
N GLU A 624 -19.74 24.01 22.15
CA GLU A 624 -20.97 24.68 21.64
C GLU A 624 -21.24 24.44 20.14
N SER A 625 -20.18 24.27 19.33
CA SER A 625 -20.24 23.88 17.91
C SER A 625 -20.85 22.49 17.60
N LEU A 626 -21.32 21.76 18.63
CA LEU A 626 -21.96 20.45 18.56
C LEU A 626 -23.41 20.48 19.08
N LYS A 627 -23.93 21.66 19.44
CA LYS A 627 -25.28 21.84 19.97
C LYS A 627 -26.35 21.25 19.05
N GLY A 628 -27.28 20.47 19.61
CA GLY A 628 -28.31 19.77 18.84
C GLY A 628 -27.77 18.63 17.95
N ILE A 629 -26.59 18.08 18.27
CA ILE A 629 -26.10 16.79 17.78
C ILE A 629 -26.14 15.82 18.95
N LYS A 630 -26.59 14.58 18.74
CA LYS A 630 -26.67 13.58 19.82
C LYS A 630 -25.36 12.79 19.93
N MET A 631 -24.82 12.66 21.13
CA MET A 631 -23.80 11.67 21.46
C MET A 631 -24.38 10.60 22.42
N PRO A 632 -23.86 9.37 22.40
CA PRO A 632 -24.38 8.29 23.24
C PRO A 632 -23.94 8.45 24.70
N GLY A 633 -24.86 8.14 25.62
CA GLY A 633 -24.58 8.05 27.05
C GLY A 633 -24.06 6.67 27.46
N LYS A 634 -24.67 6.07 28.49
CA LYS A 634 -24.33 4.71 28.93
C LYS A 634 -24.83 3.67 27.92
N ALA A 635 -24.01 2.69 27.58
CA ALA A 635 -24.42 1.51 26.82
C ALA A 635 -25.20 0.49 27.67
N GLY A 636 -26.08 -0.28 27.03
CA GLY A 636 -26.83 -1.39 27.63
C GLY A 636 -27.59 -2.22 26.58
N PRO A 637 -28.34 -3.24 27.00
CA PRO A 637 -29.19 -4.02 26.10
C PRO A 637 -30.23 -3.13 25.42
N THR A 638 -30.43 -3.32 24.11
CA THR A 638 -31.45 -2.60 23.32
C THR A 638 -32.82 -3.28 23.34
N ASN A 639 -32.85 -4.58 23.67
CA ASN A 639 -34.01 -5.46 23.61
C ASN A 639 -34.68 -5.54 22.21
N VAL A 640 -33.94 -5.21 21.15
CA VAL A 640 -34.39 -5.36 19.76
C VAL A 640 -34.50 -6.84 19.41
N GLN A 641 -35.70 -7.28 19.04
CA GLN A 641 -35.93 -8.67 18.62
C GLN A 641 -35.22 -8.97 17.29
N ASN A 642 -34.64 -10.17 17.18
CA ASN A 642 -34.01 -10.68 15.96
C ASN A 642 -32.87 -9.81 15.39
N ALA A 643 -32.19 -9.00 16.23
CA ALA A 643 -30.98 -8.29 15.85
C ALA A 643 -29.81 -9.28 15.64
N SER A 644 -29.28 -9.38 14.42
CA SER A 644 -28.07 -10.17 14.12
C SER A 644 -26.78 -9.49 14.58
N LEU A 645 -26.79 -8.17 14.69
CA LEU A 645 -25.67 -7.37 15.20
C LEU A 645 -25.54 -7.47 16.73
N LEU A 646 -24.32 -7.56 17.24
CA LEU A 646 -24.06 -7.38 18.67
C LEU A 646 -24.13 -5.90 19.08
N TYR A 647 -23.70 -4.99 18.20
CA TYR A 647 -23.63 -3.54 18.41
C TYR A 647 -24.11 -2.79 17.17
N ASN A 648 -24.70 -1.62 17.34
CA ASN A 648 -25.25 -0.78 16.26
C ASN A 648 -24.25 -0.45 15.13
N GLU A 649 -24.79 -0.08 13.98
CA GLU A 649 -24.10 0.58 12.86
C GLU A 649 -24.96 1.70 12.29
N TYR A 650 -24.31 2.77 11.85
CA TYR A 650 -24.93 3.89 11.14
C TYR A 650 -24.19 4.07 9.82
N ILE A 651 -24.91 3.97 8.71
CA ILE A 651 -24.34 3.94 7.36
C ILE A 651 -24.87 5.13 6.58
N CYS A 652 -23.97 6.06 6.23
CA CYS A 652 -24.26 7.18 5.34
C CYS A 652 -23.94 6.79 3.90
N TYR A 653 -24.80 7.16 2.95
CA TYR A 653 -24.70 6.77 1.54
C TYR A 653 -24.17 7.89 0.63
N ASP A 654 -23.83 9.05 1.21
CA ASP A 654 -23.24 10.20 0.51
C ASP A 654 -22.20 10.87 1.43
N VAL A 655 -21.03 11.21 0.89
CA VAL A 655 -19.92 11.84 1.64
C VAL A 655 -20.28 13.21 2.21
N ALA A 656 -21.30 13.89 1.67
CA ALA A 656 -21.79 15.15 2.20
C ALA A 656 -22.57 15.01 3.52
N GLN A 657 -22.96 13.79 3.92
CA GLN A 657 -23.60 13.54 5.22
C GLN A 657 -22.62 13.52 6.40
N VAL A 658 -21.30 13.47 6.15
CA VAL A 658 -20.31 13.21 7.20
C VAL A 658 -19.25 14.31 7.24
N ARG A 659 -18.97 14.80 8.45
CA ARG A 659 -17.94 15.81 8.77
C ARG A 659 -17.09 15.34 9.94
N LEU A 660 -15.76 15.40 9.80
CA LEU A 660 -14.84 15.05 10.87
C LEU A 660 -14.80 16.16 11.92
N ARG A 661 -14.77 15.80 13.21
CA ARG A 661 -14.82 16.74 14.34
C ARG A 661 -13.64 16.60 15.30
N TYR A 662 -13.24 15.38 15.62
CA TYR A 662 -12.11 15.10 16.52
C TYR A 662 -11.30 13.90 16.05
N LEU A 663 -9.99 13.95 16.30
CA LEU A 663 -9.05 12.85 16.13
C LEU A 663 -8.47 12.47 17.50
N PHE A 664 -8.45 11.18 17.82
CA PHE A 664 -7.87 10.64 19.05
C PHE A 664 -6.65 9.78 18.69
N ARG A 665 -5.51 10.02 19.36
CA ARG A 665 -4.40 9.07 19.44
C ARG A 665 -4.49 8.34 20.77
N VAL A 666 -4.71 7.03 20.70
CA VAL A 666 -4.91 6.17 21.86
C VAL A 666 -3.96 4.99 21.76
N ARG A 667 -3.45 4.52 22.89
CA ARG A 667 -2.72 3.26 22.99
C ARG A 667 -3.56 2.22 23.72
N VAL A 668 -3.54 1.00 23.20
CA VAL A 668 -4.32 -0.19 23.59
C VAL A 668 -3.46 -1.45 23.66
#